data_AF-A0A024TG41-F1
#
_entry.id   AF-A0A024TG41-F1
#
_cell.length_a   1.000
_cell.length_b   1.000
_cell.length_c   1.000
_cell.angle_alpha   90.00
_cell.angle_beta   90.00
_cell.angle_gamma   90.00
#
_symmetry.space_group_name_H-M   'P 1'
#
loop_
_entity.id
_entity.type
_entity.pdbx_description
1 polymer ?
#
loop_
_entity_poly.entity_id
_entity_poly.type
_entity_poly.pdbx_seq_one_letter_code
_entity_poly.pdbx_strand_id
1 'polypeptide(L)'
;MSNNSDDAAASAPPPSMAVSKESYVGPVKIEGYLYIRMNKRRRRYCVLTGRNLCIFGSKDEAANVDKAQAARKFCCVVGVKDMADLGKGTRETLVGTAAFQNALIVSTLKSKLIVIEADTKTEKDRWLHAMMSLNFCTDDAERDLVRDSLNQPDFDAQLAVTLLYKYRDNTVATDLIVEHLSQYAQSNIDDVEFYLQQIVHVLVHSCASDSRNKDKLVDLVLSICKAKTYVAHLGNSIHVALHLFWLLEAMIHDCQGTPTYNVVAMLIMSIEAQVVNQHFELRDVVRLFRDVPGLKESLLRLPASSTKDNETRTAQPTGPTDASSQSIALSDAEKHTLLQWMERERQKRYKYFHQERDFILAVTAISETMRHFEPREGRKAALPGLLAKLVIPEMAYIPLGRASDPYCRVLRVLESEGTVFSTHSRAPCLICFEVIEEPTTGASPSQSTRPPLAVQASQASIVEDDPDTLHCIQSNYAALFRSSSSDLMADDLCVEPDDPSSNVPGTLTSIKEMVDQNIQATIMRRTSKTTYDMSLAKLMLMEPAVFGESWATKKKRLQAASPHGHLRGWNVVSLISKSNDDMRQEVFALQLISKCQGIFRDAHLPLWLRSYRIVSTGHSTGLIETITDAQSLDAMKKAKEYKSLKDHFDKTYTSAAARATATLNFVHSLVGYSLVCYVLQIKDRHNGNILLDTEGHLIHIDFGFLLGIAPGGTWSLESQPPFKLTKEMVDVLGGVGSPMFAKFVQLFTQGFLALQRNAEKIITMVEIMMHKSSYPCFQNRDVVKELQKLRERFVETMPLDHTVKHAMKLIKLSYKNKWTKRYDQFQKITNGILP
;
A
#
# COMPACT_ATOMS: atom_id res chain seq x y z
N MET A 1 -4.91 -65.74 51.36
CA MET A 1 -4.76 -67.19 51.58
C MET A 1 -5.11 -67.85 50.25
N SER A 2 -4.28 -68.60 49.56
CA SER A 2 -2.94 -69.10 49.87
C SER A 2 -2.53 -69.93 48.66
N ASN A 3 -1.30 -69.67 48.21
CA ASN A 3 -0.33 -70.72 47.88
C ASN A 3 -0.54 -71.47 46.55
N ASN A 4 0.45 -71.99 45.85
CA ASN A 4 1.91 -72.19 45.95
C ASN A 4 2.23 -72.93 44.62
N SER A 5 3.43 -73.10 44.08
CA SER A 5 4.80 -72.73 44.37
C SER A 5 5.66 -73.25 43.19
N ASP A 6 6.91 -72.81 43.16
CA ASP A 6 8.13 -73.50 42.70
C ASP A 6 8.53 -73.53 41.20
N ASP A 7 9.58 -72.71 40.98
CA ASP A 7 10.95 -73.10 40.59
C ASP A 7 11.46 -73.02 39.13
N ALA A 8 12.46 -72.13 39.02
CA ALA A 8 13.82 -72.31 38.49
C ALA A 8 14.11 -72.27 36.96
N ALA A 9 14.72 -71.12 36.61
CA ALA A 9 16.02 -70.96 35.92
C ALA A 9 16.12 -71.04 34.38
N ALA A 10 16.46 -69.90 33.76
CA ALA A 10 17.77 -69.62 33.14
C ALA A 10 17.76 -68.97 31.72
N SER A 11 18.60 -67.93 31.61
CA SER A 11 19.27 -67.38 30.41
C SER A 11 18.55 -66.35 29.52
N ALA A 12 19.29 -65.29 29.22
CA ALA A 12 18.88 -64.00 28.65
C ALA A 12 18.91 -63.94 27.10
N PRO A 13 18.24 -62.93 26.51
CA PRO A 13 18.61 -62.36 25.20
C PRO A 13 18.71 -60.80 25.24
N PRO A 14 19.05 -60.07 24.15
CA PRO A 14 20.30 -59.30 23.97
C PRO A 14 20.15 -57.76 24.16
N PRO A 15 21.26 -56.98 24.11
CA PRO A 15 21.25 -55.55 24.40
C PRO A 15 20.82 -54.67 23.22
N SER A 16 20.02 -53.65 23.50
CA SER A 16 19.59 -52.62 22.54
C SER A 16 20.73 -51.63 22.22
N MET A 17 21.06 -51.49 20.94
CA MET A 17 22.00 -50.49 20.42
C MET A 17 21.48 -49.06 20.50
N ALA A 18 22.43 -48.15 20.75
CA ALA A 18 22.28 -46.75 21.09
C ALA A 18 21.79 -45.85 19.94
N VAL A 19 20.99 -44.82 20.29
CA VAL A 19 20.87 -43.57 19.55
C VAL A 19 21.57 -42.49 20.37
N SER A 20 22.61 -41.90 19.78
CA SER A 20 23.46 -40.87 20.34
C SER A 20 22.69 -39.56 20.59
N LYS A 21 22.72 -39.08 21.84
CA LYS A 21 22.45 -37.68 22.19
C LYS A 21 23.70 -36.86 21.86
N GLU A 22 23.69 -36.10 20.78
CA GLU A 22 24.68 -35.04 20.56
C GLU A 22 24.23 -33.72 21.20
N SER A 23 24.86 -33.42 22.33
CA SER A 23 25.29 -32.11 22.85
C SER A 23 24.34 -30.91 22.87
N TYR A 24 23.65 -30.77 23.99
CA TYR A 24 23.23 -29.48 24.57
C TYR A 24 24.50 -28.69 24.96
N VAL A 25 24.82 -27.58 24.27
CA VAL A 25 25.92 -26.70 24.68
C VAL A 25 25.43 -25.84 25.84
N GLY A 26 25.95 -26.10 27.05
CA GLY A 26 25.62 -25.34 28.26
C GLY A 26 25.97 -23.84 28.15
N PRO A 27 25.51 -23.00 29.09
CA PRO A 27 25.76 -21.56 29.06
C PRO A 27 27.27 -21.29 29.07
N VAL A 28 27.77 -20.56 28.06
CA VAL A 28 29.18 -20.17 27.96
C VAL A 28 29.56 -19.40 29.22
N LYS A 29 30.43 -20.00 30.03
CA LYS A 29 31.00 -19.38 31.22
C LYS A 29 32.45 -19.01 30.92
N ILE A 30 32.72 -17.73 30.75
CA ILE A 30 34.09 -17.18 30.60
C ILE A 30 34.37 -16.23 31.76
N GLU A 31 35.58 -16.31 32.30
CA GLU A 31 36.03 -15.46 33.40
C GLU A 31 37.49 -15.03 33.18
N GLY A 32 37.85 -13.86 33.70
CA GLY A 32 39.18 -13.30 33.53
C GLY A 32 39.27 -11.84 33.95
N TYR A 33 40.49 -11.29 33.94
CA TYR A 33 40.70 -9.88 34.22
C TYR A 33 40.52 -9.06 32.95
N LEU A 34 39.78 -7.95 33.07
CA LEU A 34 39.61 -6.97 31.99
C LEU A 34 39.80 -5.56 32.55
N TYR A 35 40.33 -4.67 31.72
CA TYR A 35 40.30 -3.23 31.99
C TYR A 35 38.98 -2.67 31.51
N ILE A 36 38.17 -2.16 32.44
CA ILE A 36 36.86 -1.57 32.14
C ILE A 36 36.94 -0.05 32.26
N ARG A 37 36.48 0.66 31.23
CA ARG A 37 36.32 2.11 31.26
C ARG A 37 34.83 2.46 31.21
N MET A 38 34.32 2.94 32.35
CA MET A 38 33.04 3.65 32.42
C MET A 38 33.30 5.14 32.65
N ASN A 39 34.08 5.49 33.68
CA ASN A 39 34.57 6.86 33.93
C ASN A 39 36.10 6.94 34.13
N LYS A 40 36.74 5.87 34.64
CA LYS A 40 38.20 5.71 34.80
C LYS A 40 38.62 4.29 34.43
N ARG A 41 39.79 4.10 33.80
CA ARG A 41 40.36 2.78 33.44
C ARG A 41 40.71 2.02 34.71
N ARG A 42 40.09 0.87 34.96
CA ARG A 42 40.34 0.04 36.16
C ARG A 42 40.37 -1.43 35.78
N ARG A 43 41.36 -2.17 36.30
CA ARG A 43 41.43 -3.63 36.18
C ARG A 43 40.39 -4.26 37.11
N ARG A 44 39.57 -5.16 36.58
CA ARG A 44 38.46 -5.81 37.28
C ARG A 44 38.36 -7.28 36.89
N TYR A 45 37.92 -8.11 37.82
CA TYR A 45 37.64 -9.51 37.52
C TYR A 45 36.22 -9.60 36.96
N CYS A 46 36.09 -10.18 35.77
CA CYS A 46 34.84 -10.24 35.03
C CYS A 46 34.43 -11.69 34.85
N VAL A 47 33.15 -11.98 35.09
CA VAL A 47 32.56 -13.29 34.84
C VAL A 47 31.36 -13.07 33.93
N LEU A 48 31.37 -13.71 32.76
CA LEU A 48 30.26 -13.74 31.84
C LEU A 48 29.60 -15.11 31.93
N THR A 49 28.31 -15.11 32.25
CA THR A 49 27.48 -16.33 32.30
C THR A 49 26.19 -16.04 31.54
N GLY A 50 26.03 -16.67 30.36
CA GLY A 50 25.01 -16.23 29.41
C GLY A 50 25.23 -14.76 29.02
N ARG A 51 24.19 -13.92 29.05
CA ARG A 51 24.28 -12.48 28.74
C ARG A 51 24.75 -11.59 29.90
N ASN A 52 24.95 -12.18 31.07
CA ASN A 52 25.21 -11.44 32.29
C ASN A 52 26.71 -11.28 32.49
N LEU A 53 27.20 -10.05 32.29
CA LEU A 53 28.57 -9.68 32.62
C LEU A 53 28.61 -9.09 34.04
N CYS A 54 29.12 -9.88 34.97
CA CYS A 54 29.32 -9.48 36.37
C CYS A 54 30.75 -8.94 36.55
N ILE A 55 30.87 -7.76 37.16
CA ILE A 55 32.14 -7.07 37.37
C ILE A 55 32.46 -7.02 38.87
N PHE A 56 33.58 -7.64 39.24
CA PHE A 56 34.08 -7.74 40.61
C PHE A 56 35.38 -6.96 40.79
N GLY A 57 35.68 -6.54 42.02
CA GLY A 57 36.93 -5.89 42.38
C GLY A 57 38.13 -6.84 42.37
N SER A 58 37.94 -8.08 42.83
CA SER A 58 38.94 -9.16 42.82
C SER A 58 38.32 -10.52 42.51
N LYS A 59 39.17 -11.53 42.27
CA LYS A 59 38.73 -12.92 42.07
C LYS A 59 38.09 -13.53 43.34
N ASP A 60 38.58 -13.16 44.53
CA ASP A 60 38.04 -13.64 45.80
C ASP A 60 36.63 -13.11 46.08
N GLU A 61 36.34 -11.87 45.66
CA GLU A 61 35.00 -11.27 45.73
C GLU A 61 33.99 -12.01 44.82
N ALA A 62 34.46 -12.60 43.71
CA ALA A 62 33.65 -13.40 42.79
C ALA A 62 33.39 -14.84 43.27
N ALA A 63 34.15 -15.32 44.27
CA ALA A 63 34.05 -16.67 44.81
C ALA A 63 33.03 -16.81 45.97
N ASN A 64 32.50 -15.69 46.48
CA ASN A 64 31.49 -15.69 47.54
C ASN A 64 30.13 -16.25 47.07
N VAL A 65 29.40 -16.86 48.01
CA VAL A 65 28.20 -17.69 47.76
C VAL A 65 27.07 -16.93 47.04
N ASP A 66 26.91 -15.63 47.29
CA ASP A 66 25.93 -14.77 46.61
C ASP A 66 26.57 -13.84 45.56
N LYS A 67 26.85 -14.40 44.37
CA LYS A 67 27.49 -13.70 43.24
C LYS A 67 26.74 -12.43 42.78
N ALA A 68 25.43 -12.35 43.00
CA ALA A 68 24.61 -11.21 42.60
C ALA A 68 24.75 -10.01 43.56
N GLN A 69 25.00 -10.23 44.86
CA GLN A 69 25.21 -9.16 45.85
C GLN A 69 26.68 -8.71 45.94
N ALA A 70 27.64 -9.60 45.64
CA ALA A 70 29.06 -9.28 45.64
C ALA A 70 29.54 -8.55 44.36
N ALA A 71 28.74 -8.57 43.30
CA ALA A 71 29.08 -7.87 42.06
C ALA A 71 28.98 -6.36 42.26
N ARG A 72 30.11 -5.65 42.12
CA ARG A 72 30.14 -4.18 42.18
C ARG A 72 29.29 -3.53 41.09
N LYS A 73 29.15 -4.24 39.95
CA LYS A 73 28.28 -3.83 38.86
C LYS A 73 27.88 -5.02 38.01
N PHE A 74 26.66 -4.95 37.51
CA PHE A 74 26.06 -5.94 36.62
C PHE A 74 25.61 -5.26 35.33
N CYS A 75 25.89 -5.86 34.19
CA CYS A 75 25.35 -5.43 32.90
C CYS A 75 24.96 -6.62 32.03
N CYS A 76 23.78 -6.51 31.42
CA CYS A 76 23.32 -7.42 30.37
C CYS A 76 23.94 -6.98 29.04
N VAL A 77 24.71 -7.86 28.41
CA VAL A 77 25.37 -7.61 27.13
C VAL A 77 24.39 -7.87 25.98
N VAL A 78 24.23 -6.88 25.10
CA VAL A 78 23.30 -6.87 23.96
C VAL A 78 24.05 -6.81 22.62
N GLY A 79 25.35 -6.56 22.65
CA GLY A 79 26.18 -6.63 21.46
C GLY A 79 27.64 -6.38 21.78
N VAL A 80 28.53 -6.88 20.94
CA VAL A 80 29.97 -6.64 21.04
C VAL A 80 30.53 -6.30 19.65
N LYS A 81 31.48 -5.37 19.59
CA LYS A 81 32.20 -5.04 18.35
C LYS A 81 33.68 -4.83 18.65
N ASP A 82 34.55 -5.23 17.73
CA ASP A 82 35.97 -4.90 17.82
C ASP A 82 36.15 -3.39 17.60
N MET A 83 37.03 -2.78 18.39
CA MET A 83 37.33 -1.36 18.26
C MET A 83 38.01 -1.03 16.93
N ALA A 84 38.73 -2.00 16.33
CA ALA A 84 39.34 -1.85 15.01
C ALA A 84 38.31 -1.64 13.89
N ASP A 85 37.09 -2.17 14.04
CA ASP A 85 36.02 -2.13 13.03
C ASP A 85 35.19 -0.83 13.06
N LEU A 86 35.53 0.10 13.95
CA LEU A 86 34.85 1.38 14.08
C LEU A 86 35.55 2.46 13.26
N GLY A 87 34.77 3.29 12.56
CA GLY A 87 35.27 4.45 11.83
C GLY A 87 36.03 5.42 12.73
N LYS A 88 37.05 6.09 12.18
CA LYS A 88 38.00 6.94 12.92
C LYS A 88 37.33 7.98 13.82
N GLY A 89 36.33 8.72 13.30
CA GLY A 89 35.60 9.74 14.06
C GLY A 89 34.75 9.17 15.22
N THR A 90 34.16 7.99 15.06
CA THR A 90 33.39 7.32 16.11
C THR A 90 34.30 6.81 17.23
N ARG A 91 35.48 6.32 16.89
CA ARG A 91 36.50 5.84 17.84
C ARG A 91 37.02 6.98 18.71
N GLU A 92 37.33 8.12 18.11
CA GLU A 92 37.80 9.32 18.81
C GLU A 92 36.73 9.88 19.76
N THR A 93 35.46 9.85 19.37
CA THR A 93 34.33 10.29 20.22
C THR A 93 34.12 9.37 21.43
N LEU A 94 34.25 8.05 21.25
CA LEU A 94 33.94 7.07 22.31
C LEU A 94 35.08 6.90 23.32
N VAL A 95 36.33 7.07 22.90
CA VAL A 95 37.49 6.68 23.74
C VAL A 95 38.56 7.76 23.85
N GLY A 96 38.43 8.87 23.11
CA GLY A 96 39.41 9.96 23.04
C GLY A 96 40.63 9.60 22.20
N THR A 97 41.74 10.32 22.39
CA THR A 97 43.03 10.12 21.71
C THR A 97 43.89 8.98 22.27
N ALA A 98 43.38 8.23 23.25
CA ALA A 98 44.12 7.15 23.87
C ALA A 98 44.26 5.94 22.92
N ALA A 99 45.48 5.43 22.79
CA ALA A 99 45.78 4.26 21.97
C ALA A 99 45.40 2.97 22.73
N PHE A 100 44.41 2.25 22.24
CA PHE A 100 44.03 0.92 22.72
C PHE A 100 44.43 -0.11 21.68
N GLN A 101 45.18 -1.15 22.09
CA GLN A 101 45.64 -2.19 21.17
C GLN A 101 44.72 -3.42 21.18
N ASN A 102 44.04 -3.70 22.31
CA ASN A 102 43.25 -4.92 22.51
C ASN A 102 41.84 -4.64 23.10
N ALA A 103 41.11 -3.69 22.52
CA ALA A 103 39.82 -3.23 23.08
C ALA A 103 38.58 -3.67 22.28
N LEU A 104 37.50 -3.93 23.01
CA LEU A 104 36.17 -4.24 22.50
C LEU A 104 35.16 -3.23 23.03
N ILE A 105 34.13 -2.95 22.23
CA ILE A 105 32.98 -2.15 22.65
C ILE A 105 31.80 -3.07 22.92
N VAL A 106 31.26 -2.96 24.12
CA VAL A 106 30.15 -3.76 24.62
C VAL A 106 28.92 -2.88 24.76
N SER A 107 27.85 -3.23 24.05
CA SER A 107 26.55 -2.57 24.15
C SER A 107 25.71 -3.25 25.23
N THR A 108 25.01 -2.45 26.04
CA THR A 108 24.18 -2.96 27.15
C THR A 108 22.72 -2.56 27.01
N LEU A 109 21.81 -3.30 27.65
CA LEU A 109 20.35 -3.11 27.57
C LEU A 109 19.89 -1.70 27.99
N LYS A 110 20.64 -1.00 28.85
CA LYS A 110 20.34 0.38 29.29
C LYS A 110 20.95 1.45 28.37
N SER A 111 21.22 1.12 27.11
CA SER A 111 21.82 2.00 26.09
C SER A 111 23.17 2.62 26.50
N LYS A 112 23.93 1.94 27.36
CA LYS A 112 25.28 2.38 27.76
C LYS A 112 26.33 1.54 27.05
N LEU A 113 27.27 2.21 26.38
CA LEU A 113 28.45 1.57 25.80
C LEU A 113 29.52 1.42 26.89
N ILE A 114 30.13 0.24 26.95
CA ILE A 114 31.25 -0.06 27.84
C ILE A 114 32.44 -0.43 26.98
N VAL A 115 33.57 0.22 27.23
CA VAL A 115 34.84 -0.17 26.62
C VAL A 115 35.55 -1.14 27.56
N ILE A 116 35.85 -2.33 27.04
CA ILE A 116 36.66 -3.35 27.73
C ILE A 116 37.96 -3.56 26.96
N GLU A 117 39.05 -3.77 27.68
CA GLU A 117 40.37 -4.03 27.11
C GLU A 117 40.98 -5.25 27.79
N ALA A 118 41.51 -6.16 26.98
CA ALA A 118 42.17 -7.39 27.44
C ALA A 118 43.70 -7.22 27.51
N ASP A 119 44.36 -7.98 28.38
CA ASP A 119 45.82 -7.91 28.58
C ASP A 119 46.56 -8.40 27.33
N THR A 120 45.98 -9.34 26.58
CA THR A 120 46.57 -9.94 25.38
C THR A 120 45.57 -10.00 24.21
N LYS A 121 46.10 -10.07 22.98
CA LYS A 121 45.28 -10.24 21.78
C LYS A 121 44.48 -11.56 21.80
N THR A 122 45.10 -12.63 22.31
CA THR A 122 44.45 -13.94 22.47
C THR A 122 43.29 -13.90 23.46
N GLU A 123 43.42 -13.17 24.57
CA GLU A 123 42.29 -12.94 25.48
C GLU A 123 41.21 -12.07 24.85
N LYS A 124 41.58 -11.02 24.12
CA LYS A 124 40.63 -10.18 23.37
C LYS A 124 39.78 -11.05 22.43
N ASP A 125 40.43 -11.88 21.61
CA ASP A 125 39.76 -12.73 20.63
C ASP A 125 38.90 -13.81 21.33
N ARG A 126 39.36 -14.34 22.48
CA ARG A 126 38.59 -15.28 23.31
C ARG A 126 37.33 -14.64 23.88
N TRP A 127 37.42 -13.42 24.40
CA TRP A 127 36.27 -12.66 24.92
C TRP A 127 35.33 -12.19 23.81
N LEU A 128 35.87 -11.75 22.67
CA LEU A 128 35.09 -11.39 21.49
C LEU A 128 34.30 -12.60 20.99
N HIS A 129 34.96 -13.75 20.81
CA HIS A 129 34.29 -14.98 20.39
C HIS A 129 33.22 -15.39 21.41
N ALA A 130 33.55 -15.45 22.71
CA ALA A 130 32.59 -15.83 23.74
C ALA A 130 31.37 -14.89 23.79
N MET A 131 31.57 -13.58 23.59
CA MET A 131 30.48 -12.61 23.53
C MET A 131 29.71 -12.71 22.21
N MET A 132 30.36 -12.84 21.05
CA MET A 132 29.67 -13.02 19.75
C MET A 132 28.89 -14.33 19.67
N SER A 133 29.35 -15.38 20.36
CA SER A 133 28.61 -16.65 20.50
C SER A 133 27.40 -16.53 21.43
N LEU A 134 27.24 -15.42 22.16
CA LEU A 134 25.96 -15.09 22.77
C LEU A 134 25.07 -14.56 21.65
N ASN A 135 24.15 -15.38 21.14
CA ASN A 135 23.08 -14.88 20.28
C ASN A 135 22.40 -13.70 21.00
N PHE A 136 22.54 -12.48 20.49
CA PHE A 136 22.20 -11.26 21.23
C PHE A 136 20.72 -10.87 21.22
N CYS A 137 19.87 -11.72 20.68
CA CYS A 137 18.47 -11.84 21.05
C CYS A 137 18.17 -13.33 21.21
N THR A 138 17.41 -13.70 22.23
CA THR A 138 16.94 -15.07 22.38
C THR A 138 15.71 -15.06 21.51
N ASP A 139 15.63 -15.96 20.53
CA ASP A 139 14.44 -16.09 19.69
C ASP A 139 13.16 -16.04 20.54
N ASP A 140 13.19 -16.58 21.76
CA ASP A 140 12.08 -16.54 22.73
C ASP A 140 11.60 -15.13 23.15
N ALA A 141 12.49 -14.16 23.41
CA ALA A 141 12.09 -12.83 23.91
C ALA A 141 11.55 -11.93 22.79
N GLU A 142 12.15 -12.00 21.60
CA GLU A 142 11.59 -11.34 20.41
C GLU A 142 10.28 -12.01 19.98
N ARG A 143 10.21 -13.35 20.04
CA ARG A 143 8.99 -14.12 19.80
C ARG A 143 7.87 -13.73 20.76
N ASP A 144 8.17 -13.55 22.05
CA ASP A 144 7.17 -13.14 23.03
C ASP A 144 6.71 -11.69 22.78
N LEU A 145 7.61 -10.76 22.48
CA LEU A 145 7.24 -9.38 22.09
C LEU A 145 6.39 -9.34 20.81
N VAL A 146 6.75 -10.13 19.80
CA VAL A 146 5.97 -10.24 18.56
C VAL A 146 4.61 -10.85 18.86
N ARG A 147 4.54 -11.93 19.65
CA ARG A 147 3.27 -12.55 20.05
C ARG A 147 2.38 -11.56 20.81
N ASP A 148 2.94 -10.79 21.72
CA ASP A 148 2.20 -9.77 22.48
C ASP A 148 1.68 -8.65 21.56
N SER A 149 2.44 -8.31 20.51
CA SER A 149 2.01 -7.34 19.49
C SER A 149 0.90 -7.90 18.59
N LEU A 150 0.97 -9.18 18.22
CA LEU A 150 -0.04 -9.85 17.39
C LEU A 150 -1.36 -10.06 18.14
N ASN A 151 -1.31 -10.24 19.46
CA ASN A 151 -2.50 -10.45 20.29
C ASN A 151 -3.16 -9.14 20.77
N GLN A 152 -2.69 -7.97 20.32
CA GLN A 152 -3.34 -6.71 20.66
C GLN A 152 -4.75 -6.63 20.07
N PRO A 153 -5.72 -6.01 20.76
CA PRO A 153 -7.10 -5.94 20.31
C PRO A 153 -7.28 -5.07 19.04
N ASP A 154 -6.33 -4.19 18.76
CA ASP A 154 -6.29 -3.30 17.59
C ASP A 154 -5.41 -3.86 16.45
N PHE A 155 -5.15 -5.18 16.44
CA PHE A 155 -4.42 -5.82 15.36
C PHE A 155 -5.11 -5.62 14.00
N ASP A 156 -4.34 -5.12 13.03
CA ASP A 156 -4.73 -4.93 11.64
C ASP A 156 -3.63 -5.41 10.67
N ALA A 157 -3.96 -5.48 9.37
CA ALA A 157 -2.99 -5.88 8.36
C ALA A 157 -1.79 -4.91 8.30
N GLN A 158 -1.97 -3.64 8.67
CA GLN A 158 -0.90 -2.66 8.71
C GLN A 158 0.17 -3.02 9.75
N LEU A 159 -0.23 -3.36 10.97
CA LEU A 159 0.67 -3.77 12.04
C LEU A 159 1.42 -5.03 11.61
N ALA A 160 0.71 -6.01 11.04
CA ALA A 160 1.32 -7.23 10.53
C ALA A 160 2.43 -6.95 9.51
N VAL A 161 2.15 -6.10 8.52
CA VAL A 161 3.09 -5.73 7.46
C VAL A 161 4.27 -4.92 8.00
N THR A 162 4.03 -4.07 8.99
CA THR A 162 5.08 -3.31 9.70
C THR A 162 6.03 -4.24 10.45
N LEU A 163 5.47 -5.19 11.22
CA LEU A 163 6.24 -6.20 11.94
C LEU A 163 7.00 -7.10 10.96
N LEU A 164 6.37 -7.50 9.85
CA LEU A 164 6.98 -8.33 8.82
C LEU A 164 8.20 -7.62 8.21
N TYR A 165 8.10 -6.33 7.89
CA TYR A 165 9.22 -5.55 7.40
C TYR A 165 10.33 -5.39 8.45
N LYS A 166 9.96 -5.12 9.71
CA LYS A 166 10.91 -4.92 10.82
C LYS A 166 11.70 -6.19 11.16
N TYR A 167 11.04 -7.34 11.17
CA TYR A 167 11.61 -8.64 11.57
C TYR A 167 11.85 -9.59 10.38
N ARG A 168 11.92 -9.08 9.16
CA ARG A 168 12.11 -9.86 7.92
C ARG A 168 13.34 -10.79 7.92
N ASP A 169 14.36 -10.45 8.71
CA ASP A 169 15.60 -11.21 8.85
C ASP A 169 15.55 -12.22 10.02
N ASN A 170 14.50 -12.18 10.86
CA ASN A 170 14.24 -13.14 11.94
C ASN A 170 13.20 -14.18 11.47
N THR A 171 13.63 -15.43 11.34
CA THR A 171 12.79 -16.53 10.85
C THR A 171 11.60 -16.82 11.78
N VAL A 172 11.82 -16.85 13.10
CA VAL A 172 10.78 -17.21 14.08
C VAL A 172 9.71 -16.13 14.18
N ALA A 173 10.11 -14.87 14.18
CA ALA A 173 9.19 -13.74 14.19
C ALA A 173 8.36 -13.70 12.90
N THR A 174 9.02 -13.88 11.74
CA THR A 174 8.36 -13.94 10.43
C THR A 174 7.30 -15.05 10.41
N ASP A 175 7.62 -16.24 10.93
CA ASP A 175 6.68 -17.36 11.01
C ASP A 175 5.40 -17.01 11.78
N LEU A 176 5.54 -16.44 12.97
CA LEU A 176 4.39 -16.07 13.80
C LEU A 176 3.52 -15.01 13.14
N ILE A 177 4.15 -14.01 12.52
CA ILE A 177 3.44 -12.92 11.84
C ILE A 177 2.68 -13.47 10.62
N VAL A 178 3.33 -14.32 9.83
CA VAL A 178 2.74 -15.00 8.66
C VAL A 178 1.52 -15.83 9.07
N GLU A 179 1.66 -16.67 10.10
CA GLU A 179 0.58 -17.54 10.57
C GLU A 179 -0.63 -16.71 11.04
N HIS A 180 -0.38 -15.68 11.84
CA HIS A 180 -1.44 -14.82 12.37
C HIS A 180 -2.11 -13.98 11.28
N LEU A 181 -1.32 -13.41 10.35
CA LEU A 181 -1.85 -12.67 9.19
C LEU A 181 -2.71 -13.58 8.29
N SER A 182 -2.29 -14.84 8.11
CA SER A 182 -3.05 -15.81 7.33
C SER A 182 -4.39 -16.16 7.99
N GLN A 183 -4.45 -16.25 9.32
CA GLN A 183 -5.70 -16.45 10.06
C GLN A 183 -6.60 -15.21 9.95
N TYR A 184 -6.01 -14.03 10.12
CA TYR A 184 -6.71 -12.75 9.98
C TYR A 184 -7.33 -12.56 8.59
N ALA A 185 -6.62 -12.94 7.52
CA ALA A 185 -7.09 -12.87 6.14
C ALA A 185 -8.38 -13.68 5.87
N GLN A 186 -8.67 -14.71 6.67
CA GLN A 186 -9.89 -15.50 6.52
C GLN A 186 -11.17 -14.71 6.84
N SER A 187 -11.06 -13.71 7.72
CA SER A 187 -12.19 -12.86 8.11
C SER A 187 -12.09 -11.44 7.55
N ASN A 188 -10.89 -10.94 7.26
CA ASN A 188 -10.62 -9.56 6.86
C ASN A 188 -9.82 -9.48 5.55
N ILE A 189 -10.28 -10.17 4.50
CA ILE A 189 -9.54 -10.25 3.23
C ILE A 189 -9.29 -8.88 2.60
N ASP A 190 -10.26 -7.96 2.66
CA ASP A 190 -10.14 -6.63 2.06
C ASP A 190 -9.02 -5.80 2.70
N ASP A 191 -8.80 -5.94 4.01
CA ASP A 191 -7.74 -5.23 4.72
C ASP A 191 -6.36 -5.81 4.34
N VAL A 192 -6.26 -7.13 4.21
CA VAL A 192 -5.03 -7.79 3.74
C VAL A 192 -4.75 -7.49 2.26
N GLU A 193 -5.78 -7.51 1.41
CA GLU A 193 -5.69 -7.15 -0.01
C GLU A 193 -5.21 -5.70 -0.17
N PHE A 194 -5.67 -4.78 0.69
CA PHE A 194 -5.22 -3.40 0.67
C PHE A 194 -3.70 -3.29 0.80
N TYR A 195 -3.03 -4.17 1.56
CA TYR A 195 -1.58 -4.19 1.75
C TYR A 195 -0.84 -5.24 0.90
N LEU A 196 -1.51 -5.86 -0.07
CA LEU A 196 -0.93 -6.94 -0.90
C LEU A 196 0.37 -6.52 -1.59
N GLN A 197 0.42 -5.28 -2.10
CA GLN A 197 1.60 -4.71 -2.75
C GLN A 197 2.81 -4.66 -1.80
N GLN A 198 2.62 -4.20 -0.56
CA GLN A 198 3.66 -4.16 0.46
C GLN A 198 4.09 -5.55 0.89
N ILE A 199 3.13 -6.45 1.12
CA ILE A 199 3.42 -7.84 1.49
C ILE A 199 4.37 -8.40 0.44
N VAL A 200 3.93 -8.48 -0.82
CA VAL A 200 4.72 -9.04 -1.93
C VAL A 200 6.08 -8.34 -2.07
N HIS A 201 6.13 -7.01 -1.95
CA HIS A 201 7.38 -6.25 -2.02
C HIS A 201 8.37 -6.66 -0.93
N VAL A 202 7.92 -6.78 0.33
CA VAL A 202 8.75 -7.28 1.43
C VAL A 202 9.23 -8.69 1.15
N LEU A 203 8.36 -9.59 0.69
CA LEU A 203 8.73 -11.00 0.45
C LEU A 203 9.83 -11.10 -0.60
N VAL A 204 9.60 -10.48 -1.76
CA VAL A 204 10.47 -10.55 -2.92
C VAL A 204 11.87 -10.00 -2.59
N HIS A 205 11.97 -8.97 -1.74
CA HIS A 205 13.24 -8.30 -1.41
C HIS A 205 13.94 -8.76 -0.12
N SER A 206 13.28 -9.57 0.72
CA SER A 206 13.85 -10.16 1.96
C SER A 206 14.60 -11.47 1.69
N CYS A 207 14.29 -12.13 0.57
CA CYS A 207 14.73 -13.49 0.24
C CYS A 207 16.15 -13.63 -0.37
N ALA A 208 17.06 -12.68 -0.17
CA ALA A 208 18.39 -12.77 -0.81
C ALA A 208 19.34 -13.78 -0.14
N SER A 209 19.16 -14.11 1.15
CA SER A 209 20.14 -14.86 1.95
C SER A 209 19.63 -16.15 2.63
N ASP A 210 18.32 -16.32 2.88
CA ASP A 210 17.79 -17.49 3.60
C ASP A 210 16.70 -18.21 2.79
N SER A 211 16.88 -19.52 2.53
CA SER A 211 15.94 -20.34 1.76
C SER A 211 14.65 -20.64 2.53
N ARG A 212 14.72 -20.75 3.86
CA ARG A 212 13.56 -21.15 4.69
C ARG A 212 12.49 -20.08 4.79
N ASN A 213 12.89 -18.81 4.81
CA ASN A 213 11.95 -17.70 4.78
C ASN A 213 11.21 -17.65 3.43
N LYS A 214 11.82 -18.08 2.31
CA LYS A 214 11.18 -18.09 0.99
C LYS A 214 9.93 -18.96 0.96
N ASP A 215 10.07 -20.21 1.40
CA ASP A 215 9.02 -21.21 1.29
C ASP A 215 7.79 -20.83 2.13
N LYS A 216 8.00 -20.29 3.33
CA LYS A 216 6.90 -19.87 4.21
C LYS A 216 6.20 -18.61 3.75
N LEU A 217 6.94 -17.72 3.07
CA LEU A 217 6.38 -16.52 2.46
C LEU A 217 5.56 -16.87 1.22
N VAL A 218 5.99 -17.88 0.46
CA VAL A 218 5.17 -18.50 -0.60
C VAL A 218 3.90 -19.09 0.03
N ASP A 219 4.01 -19.83 1.13
CA ASP A 219 2.86 -20.40 1.83
C ASP A 219 1.88 -19.33 2.32
N LEU A 220 2.36 -18.19 2.85
CA LEU A 220 1.50 -17.06 3.24
C LEU A 220 0.66 -16.58 2.05
N VAL A 221 1.33 -16.26 0.95
CA VAL A 221 0.70 -15.69 -0.24
C VAL A 221 -0.32 -16.66 -0.83
N LEU A 222 0.03 -17.95 -0.87
CA LEU A 222 -0.89 -18.99 -1.30
C LEU A 222 -2.05 -19.18 -0.32
N SER A 223 -1.80 -19.05 0.99
CA SER A 223 -2.84 -19.14 2.02
C SER A 223 -3.84 -17.98 1.93
N ILE A 224 -3.36 -16.75 1.68
CA ILE A 224 -4.21 -15.58 1.40
C ILE A 224 -5.09 -15.86 0.18
N CYS A 225 -4.55 -16.44 -0.89
CA CYS A 225 -5.33 -16.81 -2.08
C CYS A 225 -6.34 -17.95 -1.83
N LYS A 226 -6.08 -18.80 -0.83
CA LYS A 226 -6.92 -19.92 -0.38
C LYS A 226 -7.87 -19.54 0.76
N ALA A 227 -7.88 -18.28 1.21
CA ALA A 227 -8.73 -17.82 2.29
C ALA A 227 -10.21 -17.92 1.88
N LYS A 228 -11.03 -18.56 2.74
CA LYS A 228 -12.44 -18.93 2.50
C LYS A 228 -13.33 -17.69 2.28
N THR A 229 -13.37 -17.14 1.07
CA THR A 229 -14.28 -16.04 0.70
C THR A 229 -15.15 -16.35 -0.52
N TYR A 230 -15.49 -17.63 -0.72
CA TYR A 230 -16.55 -18.01 -1.63
C TYR A 230 -17.32 -19.24 -1.13
N VAL A 231 -18.48 -18.98 -0.51
CA VAL A 231 -19.47 -20.00 -0.12
C VAL A 231 -20.42 -20.21 -1.30
N ALA A 232 -20.01 -21.07 -2.21
CA ALA A 232 -20.86 -21.86 -3.14
C ALA A 232 -19.97 -22.78 -4.01
N HIS A 233 -18.76 -22.31 -4.34
CA HIS A 233 -17.76 -23.05 -5.11
C HIS A 233 -16.37 -22.92 -4.48
N LEU A 234 -16.10 -23.75 -3.47
CA LEU A 234 -14.76 -24.22 -3.11
C LEU A 234 -13.66 -23.14 -2.90
N GLY A 235 -13.93 -22.13 -2.06
CA GLY A 235 -12.94 -21.59 -1.11
C GLY A 235 -11.71 -20.79 -1.58
N ASN A 236 -11.42 -20.66 -2.88
CA ASN A 236 -10.27 -19.88 -3.38
C ASN A 236 -10.72 -18.61 -4.08
N SER A 237 -10.16 -17.44 -3.71
CA SER A 237 -10.41 -16.20 -4.44
C SER A 237 -9.55 -16.15 -5.71
N ILE A 238 -10.10 -16.62 -6.84
CA ILE A 238 -9.49 -16.47 -8.17
C ILE A 238 -9.13 -15.00 -8.42
N HIS A 239 -9.94 -14.08 -7.90
CA HIS A 239 -9.71 -12.65 -7.99
C HIS A 239 -8.40 -12.20 -7.33
N VAL A 240 -8.18 -12.57 -6.06
CA VAL A 240 -6.93 -12.25 -5.35
C VAL A 240 -5.74 -12.93 -6.04
N ALA A 241 -5.92 -14.16 -6.54
CA ALA A 241 -4.89 -14.85 -7.30
C ALA A 241 -4.51 -14.12 -8.61
N LEU A 242 -5.48 -13.56 -9.33
CA LEU A 242 -5.24 -12.75 -10.52
C LEU A 242 -4.54 -11.42 -10.20
N HIS A 243 -4.99 -10.71 -9.16
CA HIS A 243 -4.35 -9.47 -8.71
C HIS A 243 -2.89 -9.69 -8.35
N LEU A 244 -2.62 -10.77 -7.61
CA LEU A 244 -1.28 -11.18 -7.26
C LEU A 244 -0.46 -11.60 -8.49
N PHE A 245 -1.05 -12.37 -9.42
CA PHE A 245 -0.39 -12.77 -10.66
C PHE A 245 0.07 -11.55 -11.46
N TRP A 246 -0.82 -10.58 -11.70
CA TRP A 246 -0.47 -9.37 -12.47
C TRP A 246 0.56 -8.49 -11.75
N LEU A 247 0.50 -8.40 -10.42
CA LEU A 247 1.52 -7.71 -9.64
C LEU A 247 2.90 -8.36 -9.83
N LEU A 248 2.98 -9.69 -9.72
CA LEU A 248 4.23 -10.44 -9.90
C LEU A 248 4.72 -10.38 -11.34
N GLU A 249 3.82 -10.46 -12.32
CA GLU A 249 4.14 -10.31 -13.74
C GLU A 249 4.74 -8.93 -14.03
N ALA A 250 4.23 -7.87 -13.41
CA ALA A 250 4.85 -6.55 -13.54
C ALA A 250 6.24 -6.50 -12.88
N MET A 251 6.42 -7.16 -11.72
CA MET A 251 7.71 -7.21 -11.00
C MET A 251 8.77 -8.08 -11.69
N ILE A 252 8.38 -9.11 -12.46
CA ILE A 252 9.34 -10.02 -13.10
C ILE A 252 10.25 -9.27 -14.08
N HIS A 253 9.69 -8.26 -14.75
CA HIS A 253 10.41 -7.39 -15.69
C HIS A 253 11.48 -6.55 -14.96
N ASP A 254 11.16 -6.03 -13.77
CA ASP A 254 12.11 -5.24 -12.96
C ASP A 254 13.26 -6.09 -12.41
N CYS A 255 12.99 -7.38 -12.20
CA CYS A 255 13.92 -8.30 -11.55
C CYS A 255 14.83 -9.02 -12.56
N GLN A 256 14.72 -8.78 -13.87
CA GLN A 256 15.55 -9.45 -14.88
C GLN A 256 17.05 -9.30 -14.58
N GLY A 257 17.78 -10.42 -14.58
CA GLY A 257 19.21 -10.46 -14.26
C GLY A 257 19.56 -10.29 -12.79
N THR A 258 18.57 -10.26 -11.88
CA THR A 258 18.79 -10.21 -10.42
C THR A 258 18.50 -11.56 -9.75
N PRO A 259 19.06 -11.85 -8.55
CA PRO A 259 18.72 -13.05 -7.78
C PRO A 259 17.22 -13.16 -7.41
N THR A 260 16.52 -12.03 -7.44
CA THR A 260 15.10 -11.88 -7.12
C THR A 260 14.19 -12.45 -8.21
N TYR A 261 14.67 -12.53 -9.46
CA TYR A 261 13.91 -13.08 -10.60
C TYR A 261 13.35 -14.48 -10.30
N ASN A 262 14.19 -15.36 -9.77
CA ASN A 262 13.82 -16.75 -9.49
C ASN A 262 12.71 -16.84 -8.44
N VAL A 263 12.69 -15.94 -7.46
CA VAL A 263 11.66 -15.90 -6.41
C VAL A 263 10.31 -15.49 -7.03
N VAL A 264 10.30 -14.44 -7.85
CA VAL A 264 9.09 -13.97 -8.53
C VAL A 264 8.55 -15.03 -9.49
N ALA A 265 9.43 -15.64 -10.30
CA ALA A 265 9.04 -16.72 -11.21
C ALA A 265 8.48 -17.94 -10.47
N MET A 266 9.11 -18.34 -9.36
CA MET A 266 8.62 -19.43 -8.51
C MET A 266 7.25 -19.12 -7.93
N LEU A 267 7.00 -17.88 -7.46
CA LEU A 267 5.70 -17.46 -6.93
C LEU A 267 4.61 -17.54 -8.00
N ILE A 268 4.88 -17.03 -9.21
CA ILE A 268 3.96 -17.14 -10.34
C ILE A 268 3.60 -18.61 -10.63
N MET A 269 4.62 -19.47 -10.75
CA MET A 269 4.40 -20.91 -10.98
C MET A 269 3.65 -21.56 -9.82
N SER A 270 3.90 -21.14 -8.58
CA SER A 270 3.25 -21.68 -7.38
C SER A 270 1.77 -21.30 -7.32
N ILE A 271 1.42 -20.08 -7.72
CA ILE A 271 0.02 -19.66 -7.81
C ILE A 271 -0.73 -20.50 -8.85
N GLU A 272 -0.15 -20.64 -10.06
CA GLU A 272 -0.77 -21.45 -11.11
C GLU A 272 -0.90 -22.93 -10.69
N ALA A 273 0.15 -23.51 -10.09
CA ALA A 273 0.13 -24.92 -9.70
C ALA A 273 -0.76 -25.19 -8.47
N GLN A 274 -0.68 -24.36 -7.43
CA GLN A 274 -1.25 -24.66 -6.11
C GLN A 274 -2.57 -23.95 -5.80
N VAL A 275 -2.94 -22.91 -6.56
CA VAL A 275 -4.23 -22.21 -6.41
C VAL A 275 -5.13 -22.52 -7.59
N VAL A 276 -4.62 -22.35 -8.81
CA VAL A 276 -5.40 -22.50 -10.04
C VAL A 276 -5.59 -23.98 -10.41
N ASN A 277 -4.49 -24.76 -10.42
CA ASN A 277 -4.50 -26.18 -10.74
C ASN A 277 -4.47 -27.09 -9.50
N GLN A 278 -5.00 -26.60 -8.37
CA GLN A 278 -4.97 -27.32 -7.10
C GLN A 278 -5.71 -28.67 -7.21
N HIS A 279 -4.97 -29.75 -6.96
CA HIS A 279 -5.53 -31.09 -6.77
C HIS A 279 -5.96 -31.22 -5.31
N PHE A 280 -7.11 -31.84 -5.08
CA PHE A 280 -7.59 -32.07 -3.73
C PHE A 280 -7.36 -33.51 -3.30
N GLU A 281 -6.91 -33.71 -2.06
CA GLU A 281 -6.76 -35.04 -1.48
C GLU A 281 -8.06 -35.49 -0.79
N LEU A 282 -8.29 -36.81 -0.74
CA LEU A 282 -9.48 -37.43 -0.13
C LEU A 282 -9.68 -37.05 1.36
N ARG A 283 -8.64 -36.57 2.06
CA ARG A 283 -8.71 -36.12 3.45
C ARG A 283 -9.30 -34.72 3.59
N ASP A 284 -8.95 -33.80 2.70
CA ASP A 284 -9.50 -32.44 2.66
C ASP A 284 -11.00 -32.46 2.33
N VAL A 285 -11.39 -33.47 1.55
CA VAL A 285 -12.75 -33.78 1.12
C VAL A 285 -13.68 -34.14 2.29
N VAL A 286 -13.21 -34.97 3.22
CA VAL A 286 -14.01 -35.36 4.41
C VAL A 286 -14.22 -34.17 5.35
N ARG A 287 -13.29 -33.21 5.36
CA ARG A 287 -13.44 -31.94 6.09
C ARG A 287 -14.44 -31.01 5.42
N LEU A 288 -14.37 -30.85 4.09
CA LEU A 288 -15.34 -30.05 3.31
C LEU A 288 -16.79 -30.54 3.47
N PHE A 289 -17.01 -31.85 3.55
CA PHE A 289 -18.33 -32.43 3.84
C PHE A 289 -18.87 -32.12 5.24
N ARG A 290 -17.97 -31.86 6.21
CA ARG A 290 -18.33 -31.47 7.58
C ARG A 290 -18.64 -29.98 7.68
N ASP A 291 -17.89 -29.17 6.94
CA ASP A 291 -17.89 -27.72 7.06
C ASP A 291 -18.96 -27.02 6.19
N VAL A 292 -19.48 -27.68 5.15
CA VAL A 292 -20.47 -27.09 4.21
C VAL A 292 -21.84 -27.80 4.34
N PRO A 293 -22.82 -27.17 5.03
CA PRO A 293 -24.17 -27.72 5.15
C PRO A 293 -24.84 -27.88 3.78
N GLY A 294 -25.51 -29.00 3.51
CA GLY A 294 -26.28 -29.23 2.27
C GLY A 294 -25.45 -29.62 1.03
N LEU A 295 -24.12 -29.69 1.12
CA LEU A 295 -23.24 -30.14 0.02
C LEU A 295 -23.53 -31.59 -0.38
N LYS A 296 -23.79 -32.47 0.61
CA LYS A 296 -24.18 -33.87 0.40
C LYS A 296 -25.48 -34.00 -0.41
N GLU A 297 -26.47 -33.19 -0.10
CA GLU A 297 -27.79 -33.20 -0.76
C GLU A 297 -27.73 -32.61 -2.17
N SER A 298 -26.87 -31.62 -2.40
CA SER A 298 -26.65 -31.00 -3.71
C SER A 298 -25.89 -31.93 -4.67
N LEU A 299 -24.93 -32.70 -4.16
CA LEU A 299 -24.18 -33.70 -4.94
C LEU A 299 -25.06 -34.89 -5.35
N LEU A 300 -25.96 -35.34 -4.46
CA LEU A 300 -26.90 -36.45 -4.73
C LEU A 300 -28.05 -36.06 -5.69
N ARG A 301 -28.22 -34.77 -6.00
CA ARG A 301 -29.20 -34.26 -6.98
C ARG A 301 -28.63 -34.03 -8.38
N LEU A 302 -27.31 -34.16 -8.58
CA LEU A 302 -26.73 -34.09 -9.92
C LEU A 302 -27.20 -35.30 -10.75
N PRO A 303 -27.70 -35.11 -11.99
CA PRO A 303 -28.09 -36.24 -12.82
C PRO A 303 -26.85 -37.10 -13.07
N ALA A 304 -26.92 -38.38 -12.70
CA ALA A 304 -25.92 -39.36 -13.13
C ALA A 304 -25.87 -39.35 -14.65
N SER A 305 -24.81 -38.82 -15.23
CA SER A 305 -24.55 -38.95 -16.66
C SER A 305 -24.43 -40.44 -16.96
N SER A 306 -25.32 -40.92 -17.83
CA SER A 306 -25.48 -42.30 -18.26
C SER A 306 -24.15 -43.00 -18.59
N THR A 307 -23.72 -43.89 -17.70
CA THR A 307 -22.93 -45.07 -18.08
C THR A 307 -23.80 -46.28 -17.78
N LYS A 308 -24.28 -46.93 -18.84
CA LYS A 308 -24.91 -48.24 -18.76
C LYS A 308 -23.87 -49.21 -18.21
N ASP A 309 -24.08 -49.73 -17.01
CA ASP A 309 -23.59 -51.05 -16.65
C ASP A 309 -24.63 -51.75 -15.77
N ASN A 310 -25.06 -52.89 -16.29
CA ASN A 310 -25.86 -53.90 -15.63
C ASN A 310 -25.08 -54.43 -14.43
N GLU A 311 -25.69 -54.47 -13.25
CA GLU A 311 -25.55 -55.64 -12.36
C GLU A 311 -26.61 -55.63 -11.25
N THR A 312 -27.47 -56.64 -11.33
CA THR A 312 -28.41 -57.13 -10.33
C THR A 312 -27.72 -57.41 -8.99
N ARG A 313 -28.19 -56.81 -7.89
CA ARG A 313 -28.13 -57.44 -6.56
C ARG A 313 -29.19 -56.89 -5.60
N THR A 314 -29.91 -57.84 -5.01
CA THR A 314 -31.08 -57.78 -4.14
C THR A 314 -30.83 -57.07 -2.80
N ALA A 315 -31.77 -56.21 -2.41
CA ALA A 315 -31.83 -55.57 -1.09
C ALA A 315 -32.50 -56.48 -0.04
N GLN A 316 -31.96 -56.49 1.18
CA GLN A 316 -32.69 -56.83 2.41
C GLN A 316 -32.50 -55.70 3.44
N PRO A 317 -33.54 -55.32 4.21
CA PRO A 317 -33.44 -54.29 5.24
C PRO A 317 -33.22 -54.91 6.63
N THR A 318 -32.24 -54.43 7.39
CA THR A 318 -32.13 -54.73 8.82
C THR A 318 -31.76 -53.49 9.63
N GLY A 319 -32.70 -53.06 10.49
CA GLY A 319 -32.51 -52.74 11.92
C GLY A 319 -31.73 -51.47 12.33
N PRO A 320 -32.24 -50.67 13.30
CA PRO A 320 -31.54 -49.48 13.82
C PRO A 320 -30.67 -49.83 15.04
N THR A 321 -29.40 -49.40 15.08
CA THR A 321 -28.64 -49.29 16.34
C THR A 321 -27.54 -48.22 16.29
N ASP A 322 -27.63 -47.35 17.29
CA ASP A 322 -26.63 -46.62 18.08
C ASP A 322 -25.72 -45.54 17.49
N ALA A 323 -26.03 -44.32 17.92
CA ALA A 323 -25.27 -43.09 17.81
C ALA A 323 -24.19 -43.01 18.89
N SER A 324 -22.94 -43.30 18.52
CA SER A 324 -21.76 -42.58 19.02
C SER A 324 -20.52 -43.06 18.24
N SER A 325 -19.81 -42.13 17.63
CA SER A 325 -18.56 -42.35 16.86
C SER A 325 -18.72 -42.94 15.45
N GLN A 326 -19.57 -42.36 14.59
CA GLN A 326 -19.49 -42.63 13.15
C GLN A 326 -18.43 -41.72 12.50
N SER A 327 -17.28 -42.29 12.16
CA SER A 327 -16.54 -41.82 10.99
C SER A 327 -17.51 -41.88 9.81
N ILE A 328 -17.72 -40.75 9.11
CA ILE A 328 -18.53 -40.73 7.89
C ILE A 328 -17.73 -41.49 6.82
N ALA A 329 -17.86 -42.82 6.81
CA ALA A 329 -17.28 -43.67 5.78
C ALA A 329 -18.13 -43.50 4.52
N LEU A 330 -17.72 -42.60 3.63
CA LEU A 330 -18.33 -42.44 2.30
C LEU A 330 -18.26 -43.77 1.53
N SER A 331 -19.34 -44.16 0.88
CA SER A 331 -19.35 -45.31 -0.03
C SER A 331 -18.42 -45.05 -1.24
N ASP A 332 -17.94 -46.09 -1.90
CA ASP A 332 -17.04 -45.93 -3.05
C ASP A 332 -17.70 -45.22 -4.24
N ALA A 333 -19.02 -45.33 -4.38
CA ALA A 333 -19.81 -44.58 -5.36
C ALA A 333 -19.90 -43.08 -5.02
N GLU A 334 -20.08 -42.73 -3.74
CA GLU A 334 -20.05 -41.33 -3.28
C GLU A 334 -18.64 -40.73 -3.45
N LYS A 335 -17.57 -41.50 -3.15
CA LYS A 335 -16.19 -41.08 -3.42
C LYS A 335 -15.95 -40.81 -4.91
N HIS A 336 -16.44 -41.68 -5.79
CA HIS A 336 -16.25 -41.51 -7.24
C HIS A 336 -16.97 -40.27 -7.78
N THR A 337 -18.24 -40.09 -7.41
CA THR A 337 -19.04 -38.91 -7.81
C THR A 337 -18.40 -37.61 -7.32
N LEU A 338 -17.86 -37.64 -6.11
CA LEU A 338 -17.18 -36.51 -5.50
C LEU A 338 -15.88 -36.16 -6.21
N LEU A 339 -15.02 -37.15 -6.49
CA LEU A 339 -13.80 -36.92 -7.27
C LEU A 339 -14.10 -36.35 -8.66
N GLN A 340 -15.14 -36.84 -9.35
CA GLN A 340 -15.58 -36.28 -10.63
C GLN A 340 -16.05 -34.82 -10.52
N TRP A 341 -16.83 -34.49 -9.48
CA TRP A 341 -17.27 -33.12 -9.25
C TRP A 341 -16.08 -32.19 -8.98
N MET A 342 -15.11 -32.62 -8.16
CA MET A 342 -13.92 -31.85 -7.85
C MET A 342 -13.03 -31.60 -9.06
N GLU A 343 -12.90 -32.61 -9.93
CA GLU A 343 -12.19 -32.48 -11.20
C GLU A 343 -12.86 -31.42 -12.09
N ARG A 344 -14.21 -31.42 -12.16
CA ARG A 344 -14.96 -30.38 -12.88
C ARG A 344 -14.74 -28.99 -12.27
N GLU A 345 -14.76 -28.86 -10.95
CA GLU A 345 -14.49 -27.58 -10.28
C GLU A 345 -13.04 -27.11 -10.47
N ARG A 346 -12.06 -28.01 -10.48
CA ARG A 346 -10.68 -27.70 -10.86
C ARG A 346 -10.59 -27.20 -12.30
N GLN A 347 -11.18 -27.91 -13.25
CA GLN A 347 -11.19 -27.51 -14.66
C GLN A 347 -11.87 -26.15 -14.86
N LYS A 348 -12.97 -25.87 -14.15
CA LYS A 348 -13.62 -24.55 -14.15
C LYS A 348 -12.67 -23.46 -13.65
N ARG A 349 -12.03 -23.63 -12.48
CA ARG A 349 -11.09 -22.65 -11.93
C ARG A 349 -9.93 -22.38 -12.89
N TYR A 350 -9.33 -23.43 -13.44
CA TYR A 350 -8.28 -23.33 -14.45
C TYR A 350 -8.74 -22.56 -15.68
N LYS A 351 -9.89 -22.94 -16.25
CA LYS A 351 -10.50 -22.26 -17.38
C LYS A 351 -10.76 -20.78 -17.08
N TYR A 352 -11.35 -20.45 -15.93
CA TYR A 352 -11.70 -19.08 -15.57
C TYR A 352 -10.47 -18.19 -15.38
N PHE A 353 -9.45 -18.68 -14.67
CA PHE A 353 -8.21 -17.92 -14.46
C PHE A 353 -7.55 -17.54 -15.80
N HIS A 354 -7.38 -18.50 -16.71
CA HIS A 354 -6.74 -18.25 -17.99
C HIS A 354 -7.62 -17.41 -18.93
N GLN A 355 -8.92 -17.69 -19.00
CA GLN A 355 -9.83 -16.90 -19.83
C GLN A 355 -9.94 -15.45 -19.38
N GLU A 356 -9.97 -15.19 -18.08
CA GLU A 356 -9.99 -13.83 -17.54
C GLU A 356 -8.68 -13.10 -17.87
N ARG A 357 -7.52 -13.76 -17.68
CA ARG A 357 -6.22 -13.19 -18.05
C ARG A 357 -6.18 -12.82 -19.53
N ASP A 358 -6.57 -13.73 -20.42
CA ASP A 358 -6.56 -13.52 -21.87
C ASP A 358 -7.55 -12.42 -22.29
N PHE A 359 -8.71 -12.33 -21.63
CA PHE A 359 -9.68 -11.26 -21.83
C PHE A 359 -9.10 -9.89 -21.47
N ILE A 360 -8.49 -9.75 -20.29
CA ILE A 360 -7.88 -8.49 -19.84
C ILE A 360 -6.68 -8.08 -20.71
N LEU A 361 -5.89 -9.05 -21.17
CA LEU A 361 -4.84 -8.82 -22.17
C LEU A 361 -5.43 -8.30 -23.48
N ALA A 362 -6.55 -8.87 -23.97
CA ALA A 362 -7.23 -8.39 -25.16
C ALA A 362 -7.78 -6.95 -24.98
N VAL A 363 -8.34 -6.64 -23.81
CA VAL A 363 -8.82 -5.29 -23.49
C VAL A 363 -7.69 -4.27 -23.50
N THR A 364 -6.53 -4.61 -22.92
CA THR A 364 -5.36 -3.71 -22.90
C THR A 364 -4.65 -3.60 -24.26
N ALA A 365 -4.69 -4.66 -25.07
CA ALA A 365 -4.19 -4.65 -26.44
C ALA A 365 -4.94 -3.68 -27.37
N ILE A 366 -6.20 -3.34 -27.07
CA ILE A 366 -6.95 -2.31 -27.83
C ILE A 366 -6.26 -0.95 -27.72
N SER A 367 -5.86 -0.54 -26.52
CA SER A 367 -5.12 0.72 -26.31
C SER A 367 -3.76 0.69 -27.02
N GLU A 368 -3.07 -0.44 -26.99
CA GLU A 368 -1.79 -0.60 -27.69
C GLU A 368 -1.93 -0.56 -29.22
N THR A 369 -3.02 -1.12 -29.75
CA THR A 369 -3.36 -1.02 -31.18
C THR A 369 -3.68 0.43 -31.55
N MET A 370 -4.50 1.11 -30.74
CA MET A 370 -4.84 2.52 -30.94
C MET A 370 -3.63 3.44 -30.86
N ARG A 371 -2.63 3.11 -30.03
CA ARG A 371 -1.37 3.85 -29.94
C ARG A 371 -0.60 3.86 -31.25
N HIS A 372 -0.60 2.75 -31.99
CA HIS A 372 0.09 2.60 -33.27
C HIS A 372 -0.77 2.93 -34.50
N PHE A 373 -2.05 3.27 -34.28
CA PHE A 373 -2.97 3.61 -35.36
C PHE A 373 -2.67 5.01 -35.93
N GLU A 374 -2.51 5.06 -37.26
CA GLU A 374 -2.26 6.25 -38.07
C GLU A 374 -3.23 6.25 -39.29
N PRO A 375 -3.80 7.41 -39.69
CA PRO A 375 -3.64 8.73 -39.07
C PRO A 375 -4.37 8.83 -37.72
N ARG A 376 -3.81 9.62 -36.80
CA ARG A 376 -4.28 9.72 -35.40
C ARG A 376 -5.72 10.20 -35.27
N GLU A 377 -6.16 11.03 -36.19
CA GLU A 377 -7.51 11.57 -36.28
C GLU A 377 -8.54 10.45 -36.47
N GLY A 378 -8.15 9.34 -37.11
CA GLY A 378 -9.00 8.18 -37.35
C GLY A 378 -9.22 7.27 -36.14
N ARG A 379 -8.48 7.45 -35.03
CA ARG A 379 -8.54 6.57 -33.85
C ARG A 379 -9.94 6.46 -33.26
N LYS A 380 -10.62 7.60 -33.08
CA LYS A 380 -11.99 7.62 -32.50
C LYS A 380 -12.99 6.86 -33.38
N ALA A 381 -12.90 7.01 -34.69
CA ALA A 381 -13.78 6.33 -35.64
C ALA A 381 -13.48 4.83 -35.77
N ALA A 382 -12.23 4.42 -35.57
CA ALA A 382 -11.79 3.03 -35.67
C ALA A 382 -12.10 2.18 -34.43
N LEU A 383 -12.18 2.80 -33.24
CA LEU A 383 -12.35 2.10 -31.96
C LEU A 383 -13.57 1.17 -31.91
N PRO A 384 -14.79 1.57 -32.33
CA PRO A 384 -15.95 0.67 -32.30
C PRO A 384 -15.71 -0.64 -33.06
N GLY A 385 -15.04 -0.58 -34.21
CA GLY A 385 -14.72 -1.78 -35.01
C GLY A 385 -13.67 -2.69 -34.38
N LEU A 386 -12.83 -2.20 -33.47
CA LEU A 386 -11.96 -3.04 -32.65
C LEU A 386 -12.72 -3.64 -31.46
N LEU A 387 -13.59 -2.85 -30.81
CA LEU A 387 -14.40 -3.33 -29.70
C LEU A 387 -15.34 -4.46 -30.13
N ALA A 388 -15.92 -4.37 -31.33
CA ALA A 388 -16.76 -5.42 -31.91
C ALA A 388 -16.06 -6.78 -32.09
N LYS A 389 -14.72 -6.80 -32.15
CA LYS A 389 -13.91 -8.02 -32.29
C LYS A 389 -13.50 -8.63 -30.94
N LEU A 390 -13.82 -7.96 -29.83
CA LEU A 390 -13.45 -8.43 -28.50
C LEU A 390 -14.29 -9.66 -28.15
N VAL A 391 -13.62 -10.80 -27.95
CA VAL A 391 -14.26 -12.03 -27.49
C VAL A 391 -14.43 -11.96 -25.98
N ILE A 392 -15.65 -12.18 -25.49
CA ILE A 392 -15.99 -12.10 -24.07
C ILE A 392 -16.22 -13.53 -23.55
N PRO A 393 -15.33 -14.04 -22.68
CA PRO A 393 -15.55 -15.33 -22.01
C PRO A 393 -16.80 -15.36 -21.13
N GLU A 394 -17.34 -16.56 -20.92
CA GLU A 394 -18.59 -16.78 -20.16
C GLU A 394 -18.57 -16.19 -18.73
N MET A 395 -17.41 -16.26 -18.06
CA MET A 395 -17.22 -15.78 -16.69
C MET A 395 -16.30 -14.56 -16.60
N ALA A 396 -16.10 -13.85 -17.71
CA ALA A 396 -15.28 -12.64 -17.70
C ALA A 396 -15.89 -11.57 -16.79
N TYR A 397 -15.07 -10.87 -16.02
CA TYR A 397 -15.55 -9.82 -15.11
C TYR A 397 -14.65 -8.58 -15.15
N ILE A 398 -15.02 -7.54 -14.40
CA ILE A 398 -14.20 -6.32 -14.29
C ILE A 398 -13.33 -6.41 -13.02
N PRO A 399 -12.00 -6.51 -13.13
CA PRO A 399 -11.10 -6.67 -11.97
C PRO A 399 -10.75 -5.32 -11.35
N LEU A 400 -11.74 -4.49 -11.03
CA LEU A 400 -11.53 -3.19 -10.36
C LEU A 400 -12.24 -3.13 -8.99
N GLY A 401 -12.82 -4.24 -8.53
CA GLY A 401 -13.42 -4.39 -7.20
C GLY A 401 -12.41 -4.88 -6.16
N ARG A 402 -12.86 -4.96 -4.90
CA ARG A 402 -12.21 -5.71 -3.83
C ARG A 402 -12.61 -7.18 -3.88
N ALA A 403 -11.87 -8.02 -3.17
CA ALA A 403 -12.19 -9.43 -3.00
C ALA A 403 -13.61 -9.69 -2.45
N SER A 404 -14.14 -8.81 -1.60
CA SER A 404 -15.51 -8.94 -1.07
C SER A 404 -16.61 -8.27 -1.92
N ASP A 405 -16.24 -7.45 -2.91
CA ASP A 405 -17.21 -6.72 -3.73
C ASP A 405 -17.95 -7.70 -4.68
N PRO A 406 -19.23 -7.43 -5.04
CA PRO A 406 -19.94 -8.22 -6.04
C PRO A 406 -19.22 -8.23 -7.38
N TYR A 407 -19.04 -9.41 -7.97
CA TYR A 407 -18.42 -9.53 -9.28
C TYR A 407 -19.33 -8.93 -10.35
N CYS A 408 -18.77 -8.03 -11.14
CA CYS A 408 -19.42 -7.44 -12.31
C CYS A 408 -19.11 -8.31 -13.53
N ARG A 409 -19.91 -9.37 -13.75
CA ARG A 409 -19.72 -10.28 -14.89
C ARG A 409 -20.10 -9.59 -16.20
N VAL A 410 -19.20 -9.60 -17.17
CA VAL A 410 -19.36 -8.93 -18.46
C VAL A 410 -20.33 -9.71 -19.34
N LEU A 411 -21.34 -9.02 -19.86
CA LEU A 411 -22.26 -9.54 -20.86
C LEU A 411 -21.80 -9.17 -22.27
N ARG A 412 -21.52 -7.88 -22.48
CA ARG A 412 -21.07 -7.35 -23.75
C ARG A 412 -20.32 -6.03 -23.59
N VAL A 413 -19.54 -5.68 -24.61
CA VAL A 413 -18.91 -4.36 -24.74
C VAL A 413 -19.86 -3.41 -25.46
N LEU A 414 -19.93 -2.15 -25.02
CA LEU A 414 -20.74 -1.09 -25.63
C LEU A 414 -19.89 -0.30 -26.62
N GLU A 415 -19.84 -0.77 -27.87
CA GLU A 415 -18.95 -0.29 -28.93
C GLU A 415 -19.08 1.22 -29.21
N SER A 416 -20.30 1.76 -29.17
CA SER A 416 -20.59 3.17 -29.48
C SER A 416 -20.34 4.12 -28.31
N GLU A 417 -20.18 3.60 -27.09
CA GLU A 417 -20.03 4.40 -25.87
C GLU A 417 -18.56 4.58 -25.44
N GLY A 418 -17.64 3.88 -26.12
CA GLY A 418 -16.20 4.03 -25.94
C GLY A 418 -15.63 5.24 -26.68
N THR A 419 -14.46 5.72 -26.24
CA THR A 419 -13.71 6.76 -26.97
C THR A 419 -12.22 6.60 -26.76
N VAL A 420 -11.44 6.97 -27.79
CA VAL A 420 -9.98 7.11 -27.67
C VAL A 420 -9.67 8.54 -27.27
N PHE A 421 -8.78 8.69 -26.30
CA PHE A 421 -8.34 10.01 -25.88
C PHE A 421 -7.17 10.51 -26.73
N SER A 422 -7.18 11.81 -27.00
CA SER A 422 -6.25 12.47 -27.92
C SER A 422 -4.85 12.67 -27.31
N THR A 423 -4.14 11.61 -26.94
CA THR A 423 -2.73 11.71 -26.49
C THR A 423 -1.77 11.48 -27.68
N HIS A 424 -0.67 12.24 -27.72
CA HIS A 424 0.27 12.16 -28.84
C HIS A 424 0.97 10.79 -28.98
N SER A 425 1.15 10.02 -27.90
CA SER A 425 2.01 8.83 -27.89
C SER A 425 1.45 7.57 -27.20
N ARG A 426 0.31 7.62 -26.49
CA ARG A 426 -0.17 6.50 -25.64
C ARG A 426 -1.61 6.03 -25.90
N ALA A 427 -2.42 6.83 -26.59
CA ALA A 427 -3.83 6.59 -26.93
C ALA A 427 -4.67 5.78 -25.90
N PRO A 428 -4.81 6.23 -24.63
CA PRO A 428 -5.71 5.58 -23.68
C PRO A 428 -7.13 5.48 -24.23
N CYS A 429 -7.83 4.40 -23.89
CA CYS A 429 -9.17 4.11 -24.40
C CYS A 429 -10.19 4.00 -23.26
N LEU A 430 -11.26 4.78 -23.31
CA LEU A 430 -12.46 4.56 -22.51
C LEU A 430 -13.26 3.42 -23.13
N ILE A 431 -13.58 2.43 -22.32
CA ILE A 431 -14.38 1.28 -22.72
C ILE A 431 -15.54 1.13 -21.73
N CYS A 432 -16.75 0.96 -22.27
CA CYS A 432 -17.95 0.73 -21.48
C CYS A 432 -18.41 -0.72 -21.66
N PHE A 433 -18.76 -1.38 -20.57
CA PHE A 433 -19.25 -2.75 -20.53
C PHE A 433 -20.63 -2.79 -19.91
N GLU A 434 -21.46 -3.64 -20.49
CA GLU A 434 -22.71 -4.06 -19.88
C GLU A 434 -22.43 -5.29 -19.02
N VAL A 435 -22.85 -5.26 -17.76
CA VAL A 435 -22.51 -6.26 -16.76
C VAL A 435 -23.73 -6.72 -15.96
N ILE A 436 -23.60 -7.87 -15.31
CA ILE A 436 -24.50 -8.31 -14.24
C ILE A 436 -23.71 -8.35 -12.94
N GLU A 437 -24.22 -7.66 -11.93
CA GLU A 437 -23.77 -7.78 -10.55
C GLU A 437 -24.36 -9.04 -9.94
N GLU A 438 -23.53 -10.05 -9.72
CA GLU A 438 -23.94 -11.29 -9.06
C GLU A 438 -23.78 -11.15 -7.54
N PRO A 439 -24.85 -11.31 -6.74
CA PRO A 439 -24.75 -11.18 -5.29
C PRO A 439 -23.90 -12.31 -4.72
N THR A 440 -22.98 -11.97 -3.80
CA THR A 440 -22.24 -12.94 -3.00
C THR A 440 -23.23 -13.73 -2.14
N THR A 441 -23.46 -15.00 -2.47
CA THR A 441 -24.39 -15.89 -1.76
C THR A 441 -23.91 -16.12 -0.34
N GLY A 442 -24.46 -15.36 0.62
CA GLY A 442 -24.12 -15.45 2.04
C GLY A 442 -24.34 -14.15 2.83
N ALA A 443 -24.37 -13.00 2.16
CA ALA A 443 -24.88 -11.78 2.77
C ALA A 443 -26.41 -11.75 2.66
N SER A 444 -27.11 -11.66 3.79
CA SER A 444 -28.52 -11.21 3.82
C SER A 444 -28.67 -9.99 2.90
N PRO A 445 -29.82 -9.78 2.24
CA PRO A 445 -30.04 -8.60 1.42
C PRO A 445 -30.17 -7.37 2.33
N SER A 446 -29.06 -6.91 2.89
CA SER A 446 -28.90 -5.48 3.13
C SER A 446 -28.90 -4.86 1.74
N GLN A 447 -29.66 -3.78 1.59
CA GLN A 447 -29.75 -3.02 0.35
C GLN A 447 -28.37 -2.44 0.01
N SER A 448 -27.52 -3.25 -0.60
CA SER A 448 -26.28 -2.85 -1.26
C SER A 448 -26.60 -2.43 -2.69
N THR A 449 -27.56 -1.53 -2.86
CA THR A 449 -27.32 -0.45 -3.81
C THR A 449 -26.03 0.19 -3.33
N ARG A 450 -24.96 0.16 -4.14
CA ARG A 450 -23.86 1.11 -4.02
C ARG A 450 -24.54 2.45 -3.76
N PRO A 451 -24.46 3.04 -2.56
CA PRO A 451 -24.90 4.41 -2.47
C PRO A 451 -23.99 5.15 -3.47
N PRO A 452 -24.47 6.19 -4.16
CA PRO A 452 -23.52 7.21 -4.55
C PRO A 452 -22.68 7.51 -3.30
N LEU A 453 -21.49 8.08 -3.43
CA LEU A 453 -20.88 8.72 -2.27
C LEU A 453 -21.73 9.91 -1.73
N ALA A 454 -23.05 9.90 -1.90
CA ALA A 454 -24.02 10.39 -0.93
C ALA A 454 -23.81 9.66 0.40
N VAL A 455 -22.84 10.18 1.16
CA VAL A 455 -22.96 10.29 2.62
C VAL A 455 -24.42 10.63 2.87
N GLN A 456 -25.17 9.72 3.50
CA GLN A 456 -26.49 10.08 4.00
C GLN A 456 -26.30 11.40 4.75
N ALA A 457 -27.07 12.40 4.36
CA ALA A 457 -27.27 13.60 5.16
C ALA A 457 -27.99 13.20 6.45
N SER A 458 -27.39 12.32 7.26
CA SER A 458 -27.71 12.15 8.66
C SER A 458 -27.14 13.39 9.32
N GLN A 459 -28.04 14.32 9.60
CA GLN A 459 -27.98 15.34 10.64
C GLN A 459 -26.56 15.64 11.10
N ALA A 460 -26.07 16.84 10.75
CA ALA A 460 -24.87 17.46 11.31
C ALA A 460 -24.61 16.99 12.75
N SER A 461 -23.78 15.95 12.89
CA SER A 461 -23.20 15.60 14.18
C SER A 461 -22.20 16.70 14.42
N ILE A 462 -22.61 17.63 15.26
CA ILE A 462 -21.77 18.67 15.85
C ILE A 462 -20.47 17.98 16.24
N VAL A 463 -19.40 18.38 15.57
CA VAL A 463 -18.03 17.97 15.89
C VAL A 463 -17.90 18.15 17.41
N GLU A 464 -17.50 17.11 18.14
CA GLU A 464 -16.88 17.31 19.46
C GLU A 464 -15.53 17.98 19.19
N ASP A 465 -15.66 19.28 18.98
CA ASP A 465 -14.63 20.20 18.58
C ASP A 465 -13.73 20.34 19.81
N ASP A 466 -12.52 19.77 19.76
CA ASP A 466 -11.52 19.92 20.83
C ASP A 466 -11.39 21.42 21.18
N PRO A 467 -11.89 21.87 22.35
CA PRO A 467 -12.08 23.29 22.65
C PRO A 467 -10.75 24.06 22.58
N ASP A 468 -9.66 23.38 22.95
CA ASP A 468 -8.31 23.91 22.96
C ASP A 468 -7.79 24.18 21.54
N THR A 469 -8.03 23.24 20.62
CA THR A 469 -7.68 23.41 19.20
C THR A 469 -8.46 24.56 18.56
N LEU A 470 -9.77 24.64 18.80
CA LEU A 470 -10.61 25.73 18.31
C LEU A 470 -10.16 27.10 18.81
N HIS A 471 -9.91 27.21 20.12
CA HIS A 471 -9.49 28.46 20.74
C HIS A 471 -8.15 28.93 20.16
N CYS A 472 -7.19 28.01 19.98
CA CYS A 472 -5.90 28.31 19.36
C CYS A 472 -6.04 28.74 17.89
N ILE A 473 -6.94 28.11 17.12
CA ILE A 473 -7.24 28.53 15.74
C ILE A 473 -7.83 29.94 15.75
N GLN A 474 -8.82 30.22 16.59
CA GLN A 474 -9.48 31.53 16.67
C GLN A 474 -8.50 32.65 17.05
N SER A 475 -7.62 32.41 18.03
CA SER A 475 -6.62 33.40 18.47
C SER A 475 -5.60 33.74 17.38
N ASN A 476 -5.21 32.75 16.56
CA ASN A 476 -4.23 32.94 15.50
C ASN A 476 -4.85 33.35 14.15
N TYR A 477 -6.14 33.08 13.92
CA TYR A 477 -6.82 33.33 12.63
C TYR A 477 -6.73 34.79 12.20
N ALA A 478 -6.93 35.70 13.15
CA ALA A 478 -6.90 37.13 12.88
C ALA A 478 -5.49 37.64 12.50
N ALA A 479 -4.42 36.88 12.74
CA ALA A 479 -3.06 37.22 12.29
C ALA A 479 -2.78 36.81 10.83
N LEU A 480 -3.60 35.94 10.22
CA LEU A 480 -3.36 35.37 8.89
C LEU A 480 -3.28 36.45 7.78
N PHE A 481 -4.10 37.51 7.88
CA PHE A 481 -4.20 38.57 6.85
C PHE A 481 -4.08 40.01 7.35
N ARG A 482 -3.90 40.25 8.67
CA ARG A 482 -3.66 41.60 9.23
C ARG A 482 -2.37 42.27 8.70
N SER A 483 -1.45 41.51 8.12
CA SER A 483 -0.17 41.99 7.58
C SER A 483 -0.25 42.57 6.15
N SER A 484 -1.43 42.88 5.63
CA SER A 484 -1.56 43.41 4.25
C SER A 484 -1.39 44.94 4.15
N SER A 485 -0.94 45.64 5.20
CA SER A 485 -0.82 47.11 5.15
C SER A 485 0.38 47.77 5.84
N SER A 486 1.36 47.08 6.45
CA SER A 486 2.59 47.79 6.91
C SER A 486 3.90 47.00 7.02
N ASP A 487 3.93 45.67 7.11
CA ASP A 487 5.17 44.98 7.54
C ASP A 487 5.95 44.35 6.38
N LEU A 488 6.30 45.18 5.40
CA LEU A 488 7.37 44.89 4.45
C LEU A 488 8.49 45.90 4.62
N MET A 489 9.10 45.99 5.81
CA MET A 489 10.44 46.58 5.99
C MET A 489 11.20 45.87 7.12
N ALA A 490 12.41 45.43 6.76
CA ALA A 490 13.60 45.09 7.56
C ALA A 490 13.59 43.84 8.46
N ASP A 491 14.31 42.79 8.00
CA ASP A 491 15.51 42.16 8.62
C ASP A 491 15.77 40.81 7.92
N ASP A 492 16.95 40.33 7.55
CA ASP A 492 18.26 40.87 7.16
C ASP A 492 18.97 39.65 6.52
N LEU A 493 19.38 39.77 5.26
CA LEU A 493 20.46 38.97 4.64
C LEU A 493 21.04 39.84 3.53
N CYS A 494 21.96 40.70 3.95
CA CYS A 494 22.77 41.60 3.13
C CYS A 494 23.49 40.90 1.98
N VAL A 495 23.31 41.44 0.76
CA VAL A 495 24.34 41.44 -0.30
C VAL A 495 24.41 42.88 -0.80
N GLU A 496 25.57 43.49 -0.61
CA GLU A 496 25.89 44.90 -0.95
C GLU A 496 25.70 45.19 -2.46
N PRO A 497 25.32 46.43 -2.85
CA PRO A 497 25.15 46.82 -4.24
C PRO A 497 26.39 47.54 -4.79
N ASP A 498 26.93 47.06 -5.93
CA ASP A 498 27.86 47.84 -6.74
C ASP A 498 27.11 48.75 -7.75
N ASP A 499 27.70 49.94 -7.94
CA ASP A 499 27.29 51.19 -8.58
C ASP A 499 26.76 51.09 -10.05
N PRO A 500 25.81 51.95 -10.50
CA PRO A 500 25.22 51.89 -11.83
C PRO A 500 25.85 52.92 -12.78
N SER A 501 26.81 52.48 -13.61
CA SER A 501 27.11 53.20 -14.86
C SER A 501 27.72 52.30 -15.93
N SER A 502 26.89 51.63 -16.73
CA SER A 502 27.17 51.41 -18.15
C SER A 502 25.94 50.84 -18.88
N ASN A 503 25.66 51.46 -20.03
CA ASN A 503 24.59 51.15 -20.97
C ASN A 503 24.72 49.73 -21.56
N VAL A 504 23.62 48.97 -21.60
CA VAL A 504 23.27 48.08 -22.74
C VAL A 504 21.73 47.96 -22.87
N PRO A 505 21.14 48.16 -24.07
CA PRO A 505 19.71 48.03 -24.30
C PRO A 505 19.27 46.58 -24.64
N GLY A 506 18.08 46.19 -24.16
CA GLY A 506 17.18 45.27 -24.90
C GLY A 506 17.11 43.79 -24.47
N THR A 507 16.44 43.49 -23.37
CA THR A 507 16.14 42.10 -22.92
C THR A 507 14.82 41.59 -23.50
N LEU A 508 14.85 41.02 -24.71
CA LEU A 508 13.76 40.20 -25.28
C LEU A 508 14.27 38.95 -26.02
N THR A 509 15.59 38.79 -26.14
CA THR A 509 16.27 37.66 -26.80
C THR A 509 16.52 36.45 -25.88
N SER A 510 16.53 36.64 -24.56
CA SER A 510 16.91 35.58 -23.59
C SER A 510 15.88 34.44 -23.44
N ILE A 511 14.58 34.69 -23.65
CA ILE A 511 13.56 33.63 -23.53
C ILE A 511 13.61 32.68 -24.72
N LYS A 512 13.88 33.20 -25.92
CA LYS A 512 13.91 32.40 -27.15
C LYS A 512 15.14 31.49 -27.20
N GLU A 513 16.31 32.01 -26.81
CA GLU A 513 17.55 31.23 -26.71
C GLU A 513 17.50 30.17 -25.59
N MET A 514 16.84 30.46 -24.46
CA MET A 514 16.58 29.46 -23.40
C MET A 514 15.62 28.35 -23.82
N VAL A 515 14.64 28.66 -24.67
CA VAL A 515 13.73 27.66 -25.26
C VAL A 515 14.48 26.79 -26.28
N ASP A 516 15.32 27.39 -27.11
CA ASP A 516 16.07 26.68 -28.16
C ASP A 516 17.19 25.78 -27.61
N GLN A 517 17.92 26.21 -26.57
CA GLN A 517 18.90 25.36 -25.88
C GLN A 517 18.24 24.18 -25.14
N ASN A 518 17.04 24.39 -24.57
CA ASN A 518 16.27 23.31 -23.94
C ASN A 518 15.65 22.35 -24.96
N ILE A 519 15.28 22.82 -26.16
CA ILE A 519 14.83 21.94 -27.25
C ILE A 519 15.98 20.99 -27.66
N GLN A 520 17.21 21.49 -27.81
CA GLN A 520 18.37 20.64 -28.17
C GLN A 520 18.78 19.67 -27.06
N ALA A 521 18.79 20.09 -25.79
CA ALA A 521 19.08 19.19 -24.65
C ALA A 521 17.98 18.13 -24.43
N THR A 522 16.74 18.43 -24.84
CA THR A 522 15.59 17.51 -24.79
C THR A 522 15.62 16.46 -25.91
N ILE A 523 16.23 16.77 -27.06
CA ILE A 523 16.35 15.84 -28.19
C ILE A 523 17.36 14.71 -27.90
N MET A 524 18.42 14.96 -27.11
CA MET A 524 19.45 13.95 -26.80
C MET A 524 19.13 12.98 -25.64
N ARG A 525 18.09 13.24 -24.83
CA ARG A 525 17.66 12.35 -23.72
C ARG A 525 16.44 11.47 -24.05
N ARG A 526 16.07 11.38 -25.32
CA ARG A 526 14.87 10.71 -25.83
C ARG A 526 14.79 9.19 -25.64
N THR A 527 15.76 8.54 -24.99
CA THR A 527 15.77 7.08 -24.83
C THR A 527 15.22 6.56 -23.51
N SER A 528 14.85 7.41 -22.52
CA SER A 528 14.37 6.89 -21.22
C SER A 528 13.39 7.78 -20.45
N LYS A 529 12.85 8.87 -21.04
CA LYS A 529 12.21 9.95 -20.25
C LYS A 529 10.94 10.58 -20.82
N THR A 530 10.15 9.84 -21.61
CA THR A 530 8.88 10.30 -22.21
C THR A 530 7.62 9.91 -21.41
N THR A 531 7.66 9.97 -20.08
CA THR A 531 6.66 9.27 -19.24
C THR A 531 5.43 10.08 -18.81
N TYR A 532 5.28 11.40 -19.06
CA TYR A 532 4.10 12.12 -18.52
C TYR A 532 3.71 13.37 -19.33
N ASP A 533 3.18 13.19 -20.54
CA ASP A 533 2.48 14.28 -21.25
C ASP A 533 1.12 13.80 -21.78
N MET A 534 0.17 13.68 -20.86
CA MET A 534 -1.21 14.19 -20.96
C MET A 534 -2.02 13.64 -19.79
N SER A 535 -2.41 14.56 -18.91
CA SER A 535 -3.23 14.29 -17.73
C SER A 535 -4.45 13.38 -18.00
N LEU A 536 -4.72 12.49 -17.03
CA LEU A 536 -5.94 11.70 -16.90
C LEU A 536 -7.24 12.53 -16.98
N ALA A 537 -7.21 13.86 -16.78
CA ALA A 537 -8.43 14.68 -16.81
C ALA A 537 -8.81 15.15 -18.21
N LYS A 538 -7.86 15.17 -19.15
CA LYS A 538 -8.21 15.23 -20.57
C LYS A 538 -8.77 13.87 -21.03
N LEU A 539 -8.53 12.80 -20.24
CA LEU A 539 -9.05 11.43 -20.42
C LEU A 539 -10.43 11.19 -19.75
N MET A 540 -11.13 12.21 -19.23
CA MET A 540 -12.46 12.02 -18.59
C MET A 540 -13.55 12.92 -19.18
N LEU A 541 -13.35 13.42 -20.41
CA LEU A 541 -14.24 14.39 -21.05
C LEU A 541 -15.27 13.68 -21.95
N MET A 542 -16.57 13.83 -21.66
CA MET A 542 -17.65 13.73 -22.64
C MET A 542 -18.09 15.13 -23.09
N GLU A 543 -18.47 15.26 -24.37
CA GLU A 543 -18.80 16.51 -25.09
C GLU A 543 -20.11 17.22 -24.60
N PRO A 544 -20.38 18.49 -24.99
CA PRO A 544 -20.92 19.50 -24.07
C PRO A 544 -22.45 19.61 -24.00
N ALA A 545 -22.97 19.33 -22.80
CA ALA A 545 -23.74 20.29 -21.98
C ALA A 545 -22.88 20.58 -20.73
N VAL A 546 -23.22 21.51 -19.84
CA VAL A 546 -22.33 21.96 -18.72
C VAL A 546 -21.61 20.82 -17.96
N PHE A 547 -22.25 19.65 -17.82
CA PHE A 547 -21.62 18.37 -17.46
C PHE A 547 -21.97 17.19 -18.40
N GLY A 548 -22.67 17.44 -19.51
CA GLY A 548 -23.19 16.40 -20.42
C GLY A 548 -24.40 15.63 -19.87
N GLU A 549 -24.68 14.46 -20.45
CA GLU A 549 -25.65 13.49 -19.91
C GLU A 549 -25.10 12.89 -18.60
N SER A 550 -25.86 12.93 -17.50
CA SER A 550 -25.40 12.31 -16.24
C SER A 550 -25.29 10.80 -16.36
N TRP A 551 -24.39 10.20 -15.57
CA TRP A 551 -24.15 8.76 -15.59
C TRP A 551 -25.42 7.96 -15.27
N ALA A 552 -26.25 8.44 -14.35
CA ALA A 552 -27.54 7.84 -14.04
C ALA A 552 -28.51 7.87 -15.23
N THR A 553 -28.52 8.97 -16.00
CA THR A 553 -29.36 9.11 -17.20
C THR A 553 -28.85 8.20 -18.31
N LYS A 554 -27.53 8.17 -18.52
CA LYS A 554 -26.85 7.26 -19.46
C LYS A 554 -27.16 5.79 -19.15
N LYS A 555 -27.09 5.39 -17.87
CA LYS A 555 -27.49 4.04 -17.45
C LYS A 555 -28.94 3.71 -17.78
N LYS A 556 -29.88 4.61 -17.49
CA LYS A 556 -31.31 4.39 -17.80
C LYS A 556 -31.55 4.26 -19.31
N ARG A 557 -30.93 5.13 -20.12
CA ARG A 557 -30.98 5.06 -21.59
C ARG A 557 -30.44 3.74 -22.11
N LEU A 558 -29.28 3.31 -21.62
CA LEU A 558 -28.66 2.04 -22.01
C LEU A 558 -29.46 0.83 -21.54
N GLN A 559 -30.09 0.90 -20.37
CA GLN A 559 -30.96 -0.17 -19.85
C GLN A 559 -32.17 -0.38 -20.74
N ALA A 560 -32.84 0.71 -21.13
CA ALA A 560 -34.01 0.66 -22.01
C ALA A 560 -33.67 0.15 -23.41
N ALA A 561 -32.45 0.44 -23.90
CA ALA A 561 -31.98 -0.02 -25.21
C ALA A 561 -31.37 -1.43 -25.18
N SER A 562 -31.09 -2.00 -24.00
CA SER A 562 -30.40 -3.28 -23.90
C SER A 562 -31.35 -4.48 -23.98
N PRO A 563 -31.01 -5.53 -24.76
CA PRO A 563 -31.67 -6.83 -24.68
C PRO A 563 -31.66 -7.45 -23.28
N HIS A 564 -30.64 -7.16 -22.47
CA HIS A 564 -30.45 -7.72 -21.12
C HIS A 564 -30.84 -6.74 -20.00
N GLY A 565 -31.35 -5.54 -20.32
CA GLY A 565 -31.68 -4.52 -19.33
C GLY A 565 -32.75 -4.93 -18.30
N HIS A 566 -33.52 -5.97 -18.61
CA HIS A 566 -34.54 -6.56 -17.74
C HIS A 566 -33.97 -7.53 -16.69
N LEU A 567 -32.71 -7.96 -16.82
CA LEU A 567 -32.09 -8.91 -15.90
C LEU A 567 -31.84 -8.27 -14.53
N ARG A 568 -32.06 -9.05 -13.47
CA ARG A 568 -31.76 -8.61 -12.10
C ARG A 568 -30.24 -8.46 -11.94
N GLY A 569 -29.80 -7.36 -11.33
CA GLY A 569 -28.38 -7.04 -11.18
C GLY A 569 -27.75 -6.41 -12.42
N TRP A 570 -28.53 -6.12 -13.46
CA TRP A 570 -28.03 -5.41 -14.64
C TRP A 570 -27.39 -4.06 -14.27
N ASN A 571 -26.19 -3.81 -14.81
CA ASN A 571 -25.48 -2.56 -14.61
C ASN A 571 -24.58 -2.22 -15.81
N VAL A 572 -24.04 -0.99 -15.83
CA VAL A 572 -23.02 -0.54 -16.78
C VAL A 572 -21.80 -0.10 -16.00
N VAL A 573 -20.63 -0.56 -16.44
CA VAL A 573 -19.32 -0.20 -15.88
C VAL A 573 -18.47 0.39 -16.99
N SER A 574 -17.74 1.46 -16.68
CA SER A 574 -16.76 2.05 -17.57
C SER A 574 -15.37 2.02 -16.96
N LEU A 575 -14.38 1.80 -17.80
CA LEU A 575 -12.96 1.79 -17.42
C LEU A 575 -12.11 2.46 -18.48
N ILE A 576 -10.93 2.92 -18.09
CA ILE A 576 -9.91 3.42 -19.00
C ILE A 576 -8.83 2.35 -19.08
N SER A 577 -8.59 1.86 -20.30
CA SER A 577 -7.42 1.05 -20.60
C SER A 577 -6.25 1.98 -20.95
N LYS A 578 -5.09 1.74 -20.32
CA LYS A 578 -3.82 2.39 -20.65
C LYS A 578 -2.80 1.35 -21.09
N SER A 579 -2.01 1.71 -22.09
CA SER A 579 -0.81 0.96 -22.50
C SER A 579 0.41 1.87 -22.52
N ASN A 580 1.59 1.26 -22.46
CA ASN A 580 2.90 1.91 -22.39
C ASN A 580 3.08 2.86 -21.18
N ASP A 581 2.51 2.47 -20.03
CA ASP A 581 2.56 3.24 -18.79
C ASP A 581 2.66 2.31 -17.57
N ASP A 582 3.65 2.54 -16.71
CA ASP A 582 3.77 1.82 -15.43
C ASP A 582 2.89 2.49 -14.38
N MET A 583 1.81 1.80 -14.02
CA MET A 583 0.77 2.32 -13.16
C MET A 583 0.98 2.01 -11.67
N ARG A 584 2.00 1.21 -11.31
CA ARG A 584 2.19 0.70 -9.94
C ARG A 584 2.51 1.81 -8.94
N GLN A 585 3.24 2.85 -9.37
CA GLN A 585 3.48 4.03 -8.54
C GLN A 585 2.19 4.81 -8.28
N GLU A 586 1.29 4.89 -9.27
CA GLU A 586 -0.01 5.56 -9.12
C GLU A 586 -0.94 4.76 -8.20
N VAL A 587 -0.95 3.42 -8.31
CA VAL A 587 -1.63 2.51 -7.36
C VAL A 587 -1.16 2.80 -5.93
N PHE A 588 0.16 2.89 -5.71
CA PHE A 588 0.72 3.19 -4.40
C PHE A 588 0.32 4.59 -3.90
N ALA A 589 0.29 5.60 -4.77
CA ALA A 589 -0.19 6.93 -4.41
C ALA A 589 -1.65 6.92 -3.96
N LEU A 590 -2.53 6.22 -4.68
CA LEU A 590 -3.96 6.08 -4.36
C LEU A 590 -4.20 5.30 -3.07
N GLN A 591 -3.33 4.33 -2.77
CA GLN A 591 -3.34 3.62 -1.50
C GLN A 591 -3.00 4.56 -0.33
N LEU A 592 -1.96 5.40 -0.46
CA LEU A 592 -1.63 6.43 0.56
C LEU A 592 -2.78 7.44 0.74
N ILE A 593 -3.43 7.87 -0.35
CA ILE A 593 -4.61 8.75 -0.31
C ILE A 593 -5.77 8.07 0.42
N SER A 594 -6.04 6.80 0.13
CA SER A 594 -7.06 6.01 0.82
C SER A 594 -6.74 5.88 2.31
N LYS A 595 -5.47 5.73 2.69
CA LYS A 595 -5.06 5.69 4.10
C LYS A 595 -5.27 7.05 4.79
N CYS A 596 -5.00 8.17 4.11
CA CYS A 596 -5.33 9.50 4.62
C CYS A 596 -6.84 9.69 4.82
N GLN A 597 -7.68 9.22 3.89
CA GLN A 597 -9.13 9.24 4.03
C GLN A 597 -9.59 8.43 5.26
N GLY A 598 -8.98 7.26 5.50
CA GLY A 598 -9.21 6.47 6.70
C GLY A 598 -8.89 7.26 7.97
N ILE A 599 -7.71 7.87 8.03
CA ILE A 599 -7.28 8.70 9.17
C ILE A 599 -8.27 9.84 9.45
N PHE A 600 -8.77 10.53 8.41
CA PHE A 600 -9.74 11.61 8.59
C PHE A 600 -11.08 11.11 9.10
N ARG A 601 -11.56 9.97 8.59
CA ARG A 601 -12.79 9.34 9.05
C ARG A 601 -12.67 8.89 10.51
N ASP A 602 -11.55 8.27 10.88
CA ASP A 602 -11.29 7.79 12.24
C ASP A 602 -11.13 8.97 13.23
N ALA A 603 -10.72 10.14 12.74
CA ALA A 603 -10.70 11.40 13.49
C ALA A 603 -12.04 12.17 13.43
N HIS A 604 -13.10 11.59 12.86
CA HIS A 604 -14.43 12.19 12.68
C HIS A 604 -14.44 13.53 11.95
N LEU A 605 -13.48 13.74 11.03
CA LEU A 605 -13.41 14.95 10.22
C LEU A 605 -14.18 14.74 8.91
N PRO A 606 -14.99 15.73 8.47
CA PRO A 606 -15.75 15.65 7.23
C PRO A 606 -14.87 15.93 6.01
N LEU A 607 -13.62 15.45 6.00
CA LEU A 607 -12.72 15.62 4.87
C LEU A 607 -12.99 14.53 3.82
N TRP A 608 -12.88 14.94 2.56
CA TRP A 608 -13.27 14.08 1.44
C TRP A 608 -12.13 13.95 0.45
N LEU A 609 -11.79 12.71 0.11
CA LEU A 609 -10.82 12.33 -0.90
C LEU A 609 -11.44 11.22 -1.73
N ARG A 610 -11.30 11.31 -3.06
CA ARG A 610 -11.64 10.21 -3.96
C ARG A 610 -10.40 9.39 -4.25
N SER A 611 -10.39 8.14 -3.80
CA SER A 611 -9.50 7.10 -4.32
C SER A 611 -10.26 6.30 -5.37
N TYR A 612 -9.74 6.26 -6.59
CA TYR A 612 -10.26 5.44 -7.69
C TYR A 612 -9.38 4.19 -7.84
N ARG A 613 -9.93 3.14 -8.45
CA ARG A 613 -9.21 1.85 -8.56
C ARG A 613 -8.33 1.81 -9.80
N ILE A 614 -7.14 1.24 -9.64
CA ILE A 614 -6.21 0.93 -10.72
C ILE A 614 -5.74 -0.50 -10.52
N VAL A 615 -5.77 -1.30 -11.58
CA VAL A 615 -5.08 -2.60 -11.62
C VAL A 615 -4.02 -2.55 -12.71
N SER A 616 -2.76 -2.75 -12.28
CA SER A 616 -1.64 -2.94 -13.21
C SER A 616 -1.74 -4.36 -13.72
N THR A 617 -1.92 -4.54 -15.03
CA THR A 617 -2.10 -5.84 -15.68
C THR A 617 -0.81 -6.39 -16.28
N GLY A 618 0.31 -5.72 -16.01
CA GLY A 618 1.64 -6.02 -16.51
C GLY A 618 2.62 -4.87 -16.23
N HIS A 619 3.79 -4.90 -16.84
CA HIS A 619 4.86 -3.91 -16.63
C HIS A 619 4.57 -2.53 -17.26
N SER A 620 3.63 -2.45 -18.20
CA SER A 620 3.33 -1.22 -18.94
C SER A 620 1.86 -1.10 -19.36
N THR A 621 0.99 -1.93 -18.79
CA THR A 621 -0.44 -1.93 -19.09
C THR A 621 -1.24 -1.90 -17.80
N GLY A 622 -2.40 -1.26 -17.86
CA GLY A 622 -3.29 -1.21 -16.71
C GLY A 622 -4.69 -0.74 -17.05
N LEU A 623 -5.59 -1.00 -16.13
CA LEU A 623 -6.99 -0.59 -16.17
C LEU A 623 -7.26 0.40 -15.03
N ILE A 624 -8.07 1.42 -15.31
CA ILE A 624 -8.41 2.49 -14.37
C ILE A 624 -9.92 2.62 -14.29
N GLU A 625 -10.45 2.72 -13.07
CA GLU A 625 -11.82 3.11 -12.83
C GLU A 625 -12.08 4.54 -13.35
N THR A 626 -13.15 4.70 -14.13
CA THR A 626 -13.57 6.03 -14.57
C THR A 626 -14.24 6.79 -13.44
N ILE A 627 -13.89 8.07 -13.27
CA ILE A 627 -14.68 8.99 -12.46
C ILE A 627 -15.82 9.50 -13.34
N THR A 628 -17.04 9.22 -12.90
CA THR A 628 -18.27 9.62 -13.58
C THR A 628 -18.75 10.96 -13.05
N ASP A 629 -19.55 11.68 -13.85
CA ASP A 629 -20.16 12.97 -13.48
C ASP A 629 -19.13 14.03 -12.99
N ALA A 630 -17.93 14.03 -13.59
CA ALA A 630 -16.88 14.98 -13.26
C ALA A 630 -16.16 15.52 -14.50
N GLN A 631 -15.76 16.79 -14.45
CA GLN A 631 -15.07 17.48 -15.54
C GLN A 631 -13.81 18.18 -15.03
N SER A 632 -12.73 18.18 -15.83
CA SER A 632 -11.52 18.93 -15.49
C SER A 632 -11.75 20.44 -15.45
N LEU A 633 -11.09 21.14 -14.54
CA LEU A 633 -11.15 22.60 -14.47
C LEU A 633 -10.64 23.25 -15.77
N ASP A 634 -9.69 22.63 -16.46
CA ASP A 634 -9.23 23.06 -17.79
C ASP A 634 -10.34 22.99 -18.85
N ALA A 635 -11.05 21.87 -18.95
CA ALA A 635 -12.13 21.72 -19.92
C ALA A 635 -13.29 22.69 -19.63
N MET A 636 -13.61 22.86 -18.35
CA MET A 636 -14.59 23.84 -17.90
C MET A 636 -14.19 25.27 -18.31
N LYS A 637 -12.92 25.65 -18.12
CA LYS A 637 -12.38 26.96 -18.51
C LYS A 637 -12.36 27.20 -20.02
N LYS A 638 -12.25 26.14 -20.82
CA LYS A 638 -12.30 26.21 -22.30
C LYS A 638 -13.72 26.35 -22.84
N ALA A 639 -14.75 26.10 -22.03
CA ALA A 639 -16.13 26.28 -22.45
C ALA A 639 -16.42 27.77 -22.74
N LYS A 640 -17.14 28.05 -23.83
CA LYS A 640 -17.42 29.42 -24.30
C LYS A 640 -18.11 30.31 -23.27
N GLU A 641 -18.88 29.71 -22.36
CA GLU A 641 -19.71 30.43 -21.36
C GLU A 641 -19.03 30.61 -20.00
N TYR A 642 -17.80 30.11 -19.83
CA TYR A 642 -17.08 30.20 -18.56
C TYR A 642 -16.60 31.63 -18.30
N LYS A 643 -17.00 32.21 -17.16
CA LYS A 643 -16.51 33.52 -16.68
C LYS A 643 -15.56 33.39 -15.50
N SER A 644 -15.96 32.60 -14.50
CA SER A 644 -15.15 32.28 -13.32
C SER A 644 -15.70 31.03 -12.64
N LEU A 645 -14.92 30.42 -11.77
CA LEU A 645 -15.37 29.24 -11.02
C LEU A 645 -16.56 29.57 -10.11
N LYS A 646 -16.58 30.77 -9.50
CA LYS A 646 -17.72 31.24 -8.70
C LYS A 646 -18.99 31.39 -9.54
N ASP A 647 -18.89 32.02 -10.71
CA ASP A 647 -20.01 32.15 -11.66
C ASP A 647 -20.53 30.79 -12.12
N HIS A 648 -19.64 29.81 -12.30
CA HIS A 648 -20.03 28.43 -12.57
C HIS A 648 -20.84 27.83 -11.40
N PHE A 649 -20.38 27.97 -10.16
CA PHE A 649 -21.15 27.51 -8.99
C PHE A 649 -22.54 28.19 -8.90
N ASP A 650 -22.60 29.50 -9.15
CA ASP A 650 -23.87 30.25 -9.11
C ASP A 650 -24.85 29.82 -10.23
N LYS A 651 -24.34 29.42 -11.40
CA LYS A 651 -25.15 28.92 -12.52
C LYS A 651 -25.58 27.47 -12.35
N THR A 652 -24.66 26.60 -11.94
CA THR A 652 -24.90 25.15 -11.80
C THR A 652 -25.84 24.86 -10.65
N TYR A 653 -25.63 25.50 -9.50
CA TYR A 653 -26.40 25.29 -8.29
C TYR A 653 -27.37 26.46 -8.11
N THR A 654 -28.58 26.35 -8.67
CA THR A 654 -29.52 27.48 -8.71
C THR A 654 -30.16 27.79 -7.35
N SER A 655 -30.38 26.76 -6.52
CA SER A 655 -30.96 26.94 -5.19
C SER A 655 -29.89 27.30 -4.15
N ALA A 656 -30.27 28.13 -3.16
CA ALA A 656 -29.36 28.51 -2.08
C ALA A 656 -28.90 27.30 -1.25
N ALA A 657 -29.80 26.33 -1.01
CA ALA A 657 -29.47 25.09 -0.32
C ALA A 657 -28.48 24.24 -1.11
N ALA A 658 -28.71 24.03 -2.42
CA ALA A 658 -27.78 23.27 -3.26
C ALA A 658 -26.41 23.95 -3.34
N ARG A 659 -26.35 25.28 -3.43
CA ARG A 659 -25.09 26.04 -3.35
C ARG A 659 -24.37 25.82 -2.04
N ALA A 660 -25.08 25.95 -0.92
CA ALA A 660 -24.49 25.75 0.39
C ALA A 660 -23.88 24.34 0.52
N THR A 661 -24.59 23.30 0.07
CA THR A 661 -24.09 21.92 0.04
C THR A 661 -22.89 21.77 -0.89
N ALA A 662 -22.97 22.26 -2.13
CA ALA A 662 -21.87 22.14 -3.10
C ALA A 662 -20.61 22.91 -2.64
N THR A 663 -20.77 24.10 -2.07
CA THR A 663 -19.66 24.86 -1.48
C THR A 663 -19.06 24.15 -0.28
N LEU A 664 -19.86 23.46 0.54
CA LEU A 664 -19.36 22.67 1.65
C LEU A 664 -18.57 21.45 1.16
N ASN A 665 -19.09 20.72 0.18
CA ASN A 665 -18.40 19.63 -0.52
C ASN A 665 -17.08 20.09 -1.15
N PHE A 666 -17.08 21.27 -1.75
CA PHE A 666 -15.90 21.92 -2.30
C PHE A 666 -14.85 22.20 -1.21
N VAL A 667 -15.25 22.71 -0.04
CA VAL A 667 -14.32 22.90 1.09
C VAL A 667 -13.75 21.58 1.58
N HIS A 668 -14.60 20.58 1.82
CA HIS A 668 -14.19 19.28 2.35
C HIS A 668 -13.14 18.60 1.46
N SER A 669 -13.37 18.63 0.15
CA SER A 669 -12.45 18.08 -0.85
C SER A 669 -11.19 18.94 -1.04
N LEU A 670 -11.33 20.27 -1.10
CA LEU A 670 -10.20 21.19 -1.21
C LEU A 670 -9.24 21.04 -0.02
N VAL A 671 -9.76 20.91 1.21
CA VAL A 671 -8.95 20.68 2.40
C VAL A 671 -8.24 19.33 2.32
N GLY A 672 -8.98 18.25 2.04
CA GLY A 672 -8.43 16.89 1.94
C GLY A 672 -7.27 16.82 0.95
N TYR A 673 -7.47 17.28 -0.28
CA TYR A 673 -6.41 17.27 -1.29
C TYR A 673 -5.27 18.25 -1.00
N SER A 674 -5.51 19.38 -0.33
CA SER A 674 -4.45 20.30 0.09
C SER A 674 -3.49 19.64 1.09
N LEU A 675 -4.02 18.92 2.07
CA LEU A 675 -3.22 18.18 3.06
C LEU A 675 -2.39 17.07 2.42
N VAL A 676 -3.02 16.24 1.59
CA VAL A 676 -2.34 15.14 0.90
C VAL A 676 -1.26 15.66 -0.05
N CYS A 677 -1.54 16.71 -0.83
CA CYS A 677 -0.54 17.28 -1.75
C CYS A 677 0.68 17.80 -1.00
N TYR A 678 0.50 18.41 0.18
CA TYR A 678 1.59 18.88 1.01
C TYR A 678 2.42 17.72 1.61
N VAL A 679 1.76 16.76 2.28
CA VAL A 679 2.44 15.66 2.98
C VAL A 679 3.15 14.72 2.02
N LEU A 680 2.48 14.34 0.93
CA LEU A 680 3.01 13.41 -0.07
C LEU A 680 3.82 14.12 -1.17
N GLN A 681 3.90 15.45 -1.15
CA GLN A 681 4.60 16.25 -2.16
C GLN A 681 4.18 15.89 -3.58
N ILE A 682 2.87 15.76 -3.81
CA ILE A 682 2.29 15.48 -5.12
C ILE A 682 2.52 16.70 -6.02
N LYS A 683 3.23 16.52 -7.12
CA LYS A 683 3.55 17.59 -8.08
C LYS A 683 2.62 17.54 -9.29
N ASP A 684 2.92 18.38 -10.28
CA ASP A 684 2.13 18.50 -11.51
C ASP A 684 0.64 18.77 -11.27
N ARG A 685 0.34 19.67 -10.32
CA ARG A 685 -1.04 20.07 -9.97
C ARG A 685 -1.48 21.27 -10.80
N HIS A 686 -1.96 21.02 -12.01
CA HIS A 686 -2.54 22.03 -12.91
C HIS A 686 -4.06 21.82 -13.08
N ASN A 687 -4.77 22.75 -13.73
CA ASN A 687 -6.24 22.66 -13.88
C ASN A 687 -6.69 21.49 -14.75
N GLY A 688 -5.80 21.01 -15.61
CA GLY A 688 -6.00 19.75 -16.30
C GLY A 688 -5.86 18.53 -15.40
N ASN A 689 -5.47 18.57 -14.12
CA ASN A 689 -5.31 17.40 -13.22
C ASN A 689 -6.27 17.45 -12.02
N ILE A 690 -7.17 18.45 -12.03
CA ILE A 690 -8.13 18.73 -10.97
C ILE A 690 -9.50 18.75 -11.63
N LEU A 691 -10.37 17.86 -11.19
CA LEU A 691 -11.75 17.74 -11.65
C LEU A 691 -12.69 18.40 -10.64
N LEU A 692 -13.84 18.82 -11.12
CA LEU A 692 -15.00 19.18 -10.34
C LEU A 692 -16.13 18.20 -10.69
N ASP A 693 -16.69 17.53 -9.68
CA ASP A 693 -17.88 16.69 -9.87
C ASP A 693 -19.18 17.50 -9.81
N THR A 694 -20.30 16.88 -10.19
CA THR A 694 -21.61 17.53 -10.15
C THR A 694 -22.09 17.88 -8.74
N GLU A 695 -21.51 17.27 -7.69
CA GLU A 695 -21.86 17.53 -6.29
C GLU A 695 -21.03 18.66 -5.66
N GLY A 696 -20.02 19.16 -6.36
CA GLY A 696 -19.17 20.27 -5.95
C GLY A 696 -17.81 19.85 -5.36
N HIS A 697 -17.46 18.56 -5.36
CA HIS A 697 -16.16 18.10 -4.88
C HIS A 697 -15.06 18.32 -5.92
N LEU A 698 -13.89 18.72 -5.44
CA LEU A 698 -12.65 18.62 -6.20
C LEU A 698 -12.13 17.18 -6.17
N ILE A 699 -11.68 16.67 -7.32
CA ILE A 699 -11.03 15.36 -7.42
C ILE A 699 -9.69 15.55 -8.14
N HIS A 700 -8.59 15.28 -7.44
CA HIS A 700 -7.28 15.24 -8.09
C HIS A 700 -7.05 13.87 -8.71
N ILE A 701 -6.39 13.85 -9.86
CA ILE A 701 -6.00 12.62 -10.54
C ILE A 701 -4.58 12.71 -11.10
N ASP A 702 -4.09 11.60 -11.65
CA ASP A 702 -2.74 11.47 -12.21
C ASP A 702 -1.66 11.71 -11.15
N PHE A 703 -1.42 10.72 -10.30
CA PHE A 703 -0.47 10.83 -9.19
C PHE A 703 0.95 10.36 -9.54
N GLY A 704 1.33 10.42 -10.82
CA GLY A 704 2.63 9.98 -11.33
C GLY A 704 3.85 10.74 -10.80
N PHE A 705 3.65 11.88 -10.14
CA PHE A 705 4.71 12.70 -9.55
C PHE A 705 4.58 12.77 -8.02
N LEU A 706 4.89 11.64 -7.38
CA LEU A 706 4.78 11.43 -5.94
C LEU A 706 6.11 11.69 -5.21
N LEU A 707 6.08 12.11 -3.94
CA LEU A 707 7.25 12.34 -3.07
C LEU A 707 8.30 13.30 -3.67
N GLY A 708 7.83 14.35 -4.35
CA GLY A 708 8.68 15.42 -4.84
C GLY A 708 9.48 15.09 -6.10
N ILE A 709 9.16 14.02 -6.84
CA ILE A 709 9.50 14.03 -8.27
C ILE A 709 8.71 15.17 -8.91
N ALA A 710 9.32 15.93 -9.82
CA ALA A 710 8.60 16.88 -10.63
C ALA A 710 8.90 16.69 -12.12
N PRO A 711 7.98 17.10 -13.01
CA PRO A 711 8.27 17.19 -14.43
C PRO A 711 9.44 18.16 -14.65
N GLY A 712 10.48 17.70 -15.36
CA GLY A 712 11.70 18.48 -15.63
C GLY A 712 12.88 18.30 -14.67
N GLY A 713 12.75 17.49 -13.60
CA GLY A 713 13.86 17.18 -12.69
C GLY A 713 14.11 18.24 -11.60
N THR A 714 15.38 18.47 -11.24
CA THR A 714 15.83 19.24 -10.05
C THR A 714 15.48 20.73 -10.07
N TRP A 715 15.04 21.28 -11.21
CA TRP A 715 14.59 22.68 -11.36
C TRP A 715 13.35 23.06 -10.50
N SER A 716 12.79 22.11 -9.75
CA SER A 716 11.47 22.20 -9.12
C SER A 716 11.44 22.20 -7.58
N LEU A 717 12.57 21.92 -6.91
CA LEU A 717 12.50 21.38 -5.55
C LEU A 717 12.30 22.42 -4.44
N GLU A 718 12.84 23.65 -4.56
CA GLU A 718 12.94 24.55 -3.40
C GLU A 718 11.98 25.75 -3.42
N SER A 719 11.27 25.95 -4.52
CA SER A 719 10.49 27.17 -4.75
C SER A 719 8.98 26.95 -4.90
N GLN A 720 8.51 25.71 -4.89
CA GLN A 720 7.09 25.42 -5.17
C GLN A 720 6.20 25.57 -3.93
N PRO A 721 4.94 26.01 -4.10
CA PRO A 721 3.98 26.15 -3.01
C PRO A 721 3.68 24.80 -2.34
N PRO A 722 3.29 24.80 -1.05
CA PRO A 722 2.84 23.60 -0.35
C PRO A 722 1.73 22.85 -1.08
N PHE A 723 0.73 23.58 -1.58
CA PHE A 723 -0.37 23.06 -2.40
C PHE A 723 -0.95 24.17 -3.29
N LYS A 724 -1.81 23.80 -4.25
CA LYS A 724 -2.46 24.76 -5.15
C LYS A 724 -3.69 25.39 -4.49
N LEU A 725 -3.62 26.68 -4.17
CA LEU A 725 -4.76 27.47 -3.66
C LEU A 725 -4.89 28.78 -4.44
N THR A 726 -5.76 28.78 -5.45
CA THR A 726 -5.91 29.93 -6.36
C THR A 726 -6.90 30.97 -5.80
N LYS A 727 -6.87 32.18 -6.37
CA LYS A 727 -7.88 33.21 -6.06
C LYS A 727 -9.28 32.72 -6.40
N GLU A 728 -9.46 32.07 -7.55
CA GLU A 728 -10.77 31.55 -7.98
C GLU A 728 -11.35 30.52 -6.99
N MET A 729 -10.51 29.62 -6.46
CA MET A 729 -10.93 28.65 -5.43
C MET A 729 -11.40 29.37 -4.16
N VAL A 730 -10.69 30.41 -3.72
CA VAL A 730 -11.07 31.20 -2.54
C VAL A 730 -12.31 32.08 -2.79
N ASP A 731 -12.51 32.54 -4.03
CA ASP A 731 -13.70 33.31 -4.40
C ASP A 731 -14.98 32.46 -4.34
N VAL A 732 -14.91 31.14 -4.62
CA VAL A 732 -16.01 30.18 -4.39
C VAL A 732 -16.37 30.12 -2.91
N LEU A 733 -15.38 30.23 -2.02
CA LEU A 733 -15.61 30.27 -0.57
C LEU A 733 -16.14 31.64 -0.09
N GLY A 734 -16.28 32.63 -0.97
CA GLY A 734 -16.70 33.98 -0.60
C GLY A 734 -15.55 34.92 -0.18
N GLY A 735 -14.30 34.54 -0.41
CA GLY A 735 -13.13 35.37 -0.11
C GLY A 735 -12.48 35.06 1.24
N VAL A 736 -11.32 35.66 1.49
CA VAL A 736 -10.48 35.39 2.68
C VAL A 736 -11.11 35.76 4.03
N GLY A 737 -12.08 36.69 4.04
CA GLY A 737 -12.79 37.11 5.25
C GLY A 737 -14.12 36.38 5.46
N SER A 738 -14.44 35.38 4.63
CA SER A 738 -15.73 34.71 4.71
C SER A 738 -15.76 33.64 5.82
N PRO A 739 -16.95 33.32 6.38
CA PRO A 739 -17.11 32.20 7.31
C PRO A 739 -16.66 30.87 6.71
N MET A 740 -16.85 30.68 5.40
CA MET A 740 -16.47 29.43 4.73
C MET A 740 -14.95 29.30 4.54
N PHE A 741 -14.24 30.41 4.33
CA PHE A 741 -12.78 30.41 4.36
C PHE A 741 -12.24 30.16 5.78
N ALA A 742 -12.92 30.67 6.82
CA ALA A 742 -12.62 30.31 8.20
C ALA A 742 -12.79 28.80 8.45
N LYS A 743 -13.87 28.20 7.92
CA LYS A 743 -14.08 26.75 7.98
C LYS A 743 -12.99 25.96 7.25
N PHE A 744 -12.54 26.43 6.08
CA PHE A 744 -11.39 25.86 5.37
C PHE A 744 -10.13 25.84 6.26
N VAL A 745 -9.80 26.96 6.92
CA VAL A 745 -8.62 27.04 7.81
C VAL A 745 -8.77 26.11 9.02
N GLN A 746 -9.96 26.06 9.63
CA GLN A 746 -10.26 25.16 10.75
C GLN A 746 -10.04 23.70 10.36
N LEU A 747 -10.72 23.25 9.31
CA LEU A 747 -10.66 21.86 8.84
C LEU A 747 -9.27 21.47 8.35
N PHE A 748 -8.54 22.38 7.69
CA PHE A 748 -7.16 22.14 7.30
C PHE A 748 -6.26 21.90 8.52
N THR A 749 -6.42 22.71 9.56
CA THR A 749 -5.62 22.57 10.78
C THR A 749 -5.96 21.28 11.53
N GLN A 750 -7.24 20.96 11.69
CA GLN A 750 -7.70 19.72 12.31
C GLN A 750 -7.24 18.48 11.53
N GLY A 751 -7.37 18.50 10.20
CA GLY A 751 -6.87 17.42 9.35
C GLY A 751 -5.35 17.27 9.40
N PHE A 752 -4.62 18.38 9.50
CA PHE A 752 -3.16 18.34 9.70
C PHE A 752 -2.78 17.65 11.01
N LEU A 753 -3.45 17.99 12.12
CA LEU A 753 -3.23 17.35 13.41
C LEU A 753 -3.56 15.85 13.37
N ALA A 754 -4.62 15.46 12.68
CA ALA A 754 -4.96 14.05 12.50
C ALA A 754 -3.87 13.28 11.74
N LEU A 755 -3.29 13.88 10.70
CA LEU A 755 -2.15 13.32 9.97
C LEU A 755 -0.88 13.27 10.82
N GLN A 756 -0.58 14.32 11.60
CA GLN A 756 0.56 14.36 12.52
C GLN A 756 0.50 13.21 13.53
N ARG A 757 -0.67 12.97 14.15
CA ARG A 757 -0.87 11.88 15.12
C ARG A 757 -0.75 10.48 14.51
N ASN A 758 -0.98 10.35 13.20
CA ASN A 758 -0.93 9.09 12.47
C ASN A 758 0.24 9.05 11.47
N ALA A 759 1.28 9.87 11.65
CA ALA A 759 2.37 10.04 10.69
C ALA A 759 3.08 8.71 10.41
N GLU A 760 3.37 7.93 11.46
CA GLU A 760 4.04 6.64 11.36
C GLU A 760 3.34 5.70 10.38
N LYS A 761 1.99 5.67 10.40
CA LYS A 761 1.21 4.82 9.49
C LYS A 761 1.54 5.08 8.01
N ILE A 762 1.72 6.34 7.63
CA ILE A 762 2.05 6.74 6.26
C ILE A 762 3.55 6.57 5.98
N ILE A 763 4.40 6.94 6.94
CA ILE A 763 5.86 6.84 6.83
C ILE A 763 6.28 5.39 6.62
N THR A 764 5.77 4.45 7.43
CA THR A 764 6.11 3.03 7.31
C THR A 764 5.69 2.45 5.95
N MET A 765 4.51 2.83 5.41
CA MET A 765 4.09 2.39 4.07
C MET A 765 5.07 2.85 2.98
N VAL A 766 5.57 4.10 3.08
CA VAL A 766 6.59 4.64 2.17
C VAL A 766 7.93 3.96 2.36
N GLU A 767 8.35 3.75 3.61
CA GLU A 767 9.62 3.08 3.94
C GLU A 767 9.68 1.67 3.34
N ILE A 768 8.62 0.88 3.53
CA ILE A 768 8.53 -0.48 2.98
C ILE A 768 8.68 -0.46 1.46
N MET A 769 7.89 0.38 0.79
CA MET A 769 7.91 0.45 -0.68
C MET A 769 9.16 1.11 -1.24
N MET A 770 9.93 1.86 -0.43
CA MET A 770 11.18 2.47 -0.88
C MET A 770 12.34 1.48 -0.93
N HIS A 771 12.33 0.45 -0.08
CA HIS A 771 13.39 -0.54 0.00
C HIS A 771 13.55 -1.31 -1.32
N LYS A 772 14.65 -1.07 -2.07
CA LYS A 772 15.00 -1.74 -3.34
C LYS A 772 13.95 -1.63 -4.45
N SER A 773 13.13 -0.58 -4.44
CA SER A 773 12.06 -0.40 -5.43
C SER A 773 12.53 0.18 -6.76
N SER A 774 11.85 -0.24 -7.83
CA SER A 774 11.99 0.27 -9.19
C SER A 774 11.20 1.56 -9.43
N TYR A 775 10.40 2.05 -8.48
CA TYR A 775 9.51 3.18 -8.74
C TYR A 775 10.29 4.48 -8.98
N PRO A 776 9.89 5.28 -9.99
CA PRO A 776 10.56 6.56 -10.28
C PRO A 776 10.71 7.48 -9.06
N CYS A 777 9.80 7.43 -8.08
CA CYS A 777 9.89 8.23 -6.85
C CYS A 777 11.03 7.84 -5.91
N PHE A 778 11.55 6.62 -6.02
CA PHE A 778 12.57 6.07 -5.14
C PHE A 778 13.93 5.89 -5.83
N GLN A 779 13.95 5.85 -7.17
CA GLN A 779 15.19 5.68 -7.93
C GLN A 779 16.21 6.81 -7.69
N ASN A 780 17.48 6.42 -7.50
CA ASN A 780 18.61 7.33 -7.30
C ASN A 780 18.47 8.31 -6.12
N ARG A 781 17.73 7.91 -5.06
CA ARG A 781 17.56 8.72 -3.85
C ARG A 781 18.18 8.07 -2.62
N ASP A 782 18.60 8.91 -1.68
CA ASP A 782 19.08 8.49 -0.37
C ASP A 782 17.87 8.22 0.54
N VAL A 783 17.62 6.93 0.82
CA VAL A 783 16.44 6.45 1.58
C VAL A 783 16.30 7.17 2.93
N VAL A 784 17.41 7.27 3.67
CA VAL A 784 17.40 7.85 5.02
C VAL A 784 17.03 9.33 4.95
N LYS A 785 17.60 10.07 3.99
CA LYS A 785 17.32 11.49 3.83
C LYS A 785 15.88 11.75 3.36
N GLU A 786 15.36 10.98 2.42
CA GLU A 786 14.01 11.21 1.90
C GLU A 786 12.93 10.83 2.92
N LEU A 787 13.14 9.76 3.70
CA LEU A 787 12.26 9.42 4.83
C LEU A 787 12.33 10.49 5.92
N GLN A 788 13.53 11.02 6.21
CA GLN A 788 13.68 12.13 7.14
C GLN A 788 12.92 13.38 6.66
N LYS A 789 13.04 13.75 5.37
CA LYS A 789 12.25 14.85 4.78
C LYS A 789 10.75 14.59 4.84
N LEU A 790 10.30 13.35 4.65
CA LEU A 790 8.88 12.98 4.80
C LEU A 790 8.43 13.19 6.24
N ARG A 791 9.20 12.69 7.20
CA ARG A 791 8.93 12.83 8.63
C ARG A 791 8.87 14.29 9.07
N GLU A 792 9.81 15.12 8.61
CA GLU A 792 9.85 16.57 8.88
C GLU A 792 8.57 17.30 8.44
N ARG A 793 7.89 16.83 7.38
CA ARG A 793 6.64 17.47 6.92
C ARG A 793 5.47 17.27 7.87
N PHE A 794 5.45 16.15 8.61
CA PHE A 794 4.42 15.88 9.62
C PHE A 794 4.64 16.65 10.92
N VAL A 795 5.85 17.17 11.16
CA VAL A 795 6.22 17.91 12.38
C VAL A 795 5.82 17.18 13.68
N GLU A 796 6.06 15.87 13.78
CA GLU A 796 5.55 14.98 14.84
C GLU A 796 5.78 15.47 16.29
N THR A 797 6.88 16.15 16.54
CA THR A 797 7.28 16.62 17.89
C THR A 797 6.76 18.03 18.23
N MET A 798 6.07 18.69 17.30
CA MET A 798 5.64 20.07 17.46
C MET A 798 4.37 20.18 18.33
N PRO A 799 4.37 21.01 19.40
CA PRO A 799 3.18 21.23 20.23
C PRO A 799 2.02 21.85 19.44
N LEU A 800 0.80 21.72 19.98
CA LEU A 800 -0.44 22.17 19.33
C LEU A 800 -0.37 23.62 18.81
N ASP A 801 -0.01 24.59 19.65
CA ASP A 801 0.03 26.02 19.25
C ASP A 801 1.00 26.30 18.10
N HIS A 802 2.17 25.66 18.11
CA HIS A 802 3.13 25.77 17.03
C HIS A 802 2.65 25.07 15.74
N THR A 803 1.98 23.92 15.88
CA THR A 803 1.42 23.19 14.75
C THR A 803 0.30 23.98 14.07
N VAL A 804 -0.56 24.66 14.85
CA VAL A 804 -1.59 25.57 14.32
C VAL A 804 -0.97 26.72 13.53
N LYS A 805 0.08 27.36 14.08
CA LYS A 805 0.83 28.42 13.38
C LYS A 805 1.49 27.92 12.10
N HIS A 806 2.04 26.70 12.12
CA HIS A 806 2.62 26.07 10.94
C HIS A 806 1.56 25.82 9.85
N ALA A 807 0.41 25.24 10.21
CA ALA A 807 -0.71 25.02 9.28
C ALA A 807 -1.17 26.34 8.63
N MET A 808 -1.32 27.40 9.42
CA MET A 808 -1.65 28.74 8.93
C MET A 808 -0.59 29.30 7.97
N LYS A 809 0.70 29.11 8.28
CA LYS A 809 1.80 29.48 7.40
C LYS A 809 1.71 28.76 6.06
N LEU A 810 1.39 27.47 6.03
CA LEU A 810 1.23 26.70 4.80
C LEU A 810 0.10 27.24 3.91
N ILE A 811 -1.03 27.63 4.51
CA ILE A 811 -2.16 28.25 3.79
C ILE A 811 -1.74 29.59 3.19
N LYS A 812 -1.07 30.44 4.00
CA LYS A 812 -0.57 31.76 3.54
C LYS A 812 0.42 31.64 2.39
N LEU A 813 1.35 30.68 2.46
CA LEU A 813 2.33 30.41 1.39
C LEU A 813 1.70 29.87 0.11
N SER A 814 0.59 29.14 0.23
CA SER A 814 -0.11 28.54 -0.92
C SER A 814 -1.03 29.53 -1.63
N TYR A 815 -1.68 30.43 -0.89
CA TYR A 815 -2.62 31.40 -1.45
C TYR A 815 -1.95 32.38 -2.41
N LYS A 816 -2.44 32.44 -3.66
CA LYS A 816 -1.94 33.34 -4.72
C LYS A 816 -0.42 33.20 -5.00
N ASN A 817 0.14 32.02 -4.77
CA ASN A 817 1.57 31.80 -4.94
C ASN A 817 2.04 32.09 -6.38
N LYS A 818 3.18 32.79 -6.52
CA LYS A 818 3.76 33.20 -7.80
C LYS A 818 4.18 31.99 -8.66
N TRP A 819 4.64 30.92 -8.03
CA TRP A 819 5.06 29.70 -8.72
C TRP A 819 3.91 28.89 -9.27
N THR A 820 2.75 28.84 -8.60
CA THR A 820 1.52 28.28 -9.19
C THR A 820 1.20 28.96 -10.52
N LYS A 821 1.23 30.30 -10.55
CA LYS A 821 0.94 31.07 -11.76
C LYS A 821 1.93 30.80 -12.89
N ARG A 822 3.24 30.75 -12.57
CA ARG A 822 4.29 30.42 -13.55
C ARG A 822 4.12 29.00 -14.10
N TYR A 823 3.79 28.05 -13.23
CA TYR A 823 3.59 26.67 -13.62
C TYR A 823 2.36 26.51 -14.53
N ASP A 824 1.26 27.16 -14.20
CA ASP A 824 0.07 27.16 -15.04
C ASP A 824 0.32 27.83 -16.40
N GLN A 825 1.15 28.89 -16.46
CA GLN A 825 1.59 29.49 -17.72
C GLN A 825 2.46 28.54 -18.55
N PHE A 826 3.38 27.82 -17.92
CA PHE A 826 4.18 26.79 -18.57
C PHE A 826 3.26 25.72 -19.19
N GLN A 827 2.31 25.20 -18.42
CA GLN A 827 1.33 24.20 -18.89
C GLN A 827 0.41 24.73 -20.00
N LYS A 828 0.10 26.03 -20.01
CA LYS A 828 -0.60 26.67 -21.13
C LYS A 828 0.22 26.65 -22.40
N ILE A 829 1.52 26.95 -22.31
CA ILE A 829 2.41 27.03 -23.46
C ILE A 829 2.73 25.63 -24.01
N THR A 830 3.02 24.66 -23.15
CA THR A 830 3.43 23.31 -23.57
C THR A 830 2.24 22.42 -23.93
N ASN A 831 1.19 22.46 -23.10
CA ASN A 831 0.10 21.48 -23.13
C ASN A 831 -1.27 22.10 -23.47
N GLY A 832 -1.34 23.42 -23.67
CA GLY A 832 -2.58 24.12 -23.97
C GLY A 832 -3.57 24.13 -22.80
N ILE A 833 -3.11 23.95 -21.55
CA ILE A 833 -3.94 23.90 -20.35
C ILE A 833 -4.16 25.31 -19.80
N LEU A 834 -5.41 25.70 -19.57
CA LEU A 834 -5.74 27.05 -19.12
C LEU A 834 -5.45 27.25 -17.61
N PRO A 835 -4.81 28.37 -17.23
CA PRO A 835 -4.45 28.71 -15.85
C PRO A 835 -5.63 29.02 -14.94
#